data_AF-A0A1G3QZI5-F1
#
_entry.id   AF-A0A1G3QZI5-F1
#
_cell.length_a   1.000
_cell.length_b   1.000
_cell.length_c   1.000
_cell.angle_alpha   90.00
_cell.angle_beta   90.00
_cell.angle_gamma   90.00
#
_symmetry.space_group_name_H-M   'P 1'
#
loop_
_entity.id
_entity.type
_entity.pdbx_description
1 polymer ?
#
loop_
_entity_poly.entity_id
_entity_poly.type
_entity_poly.pdbx_seq_one_letter_code
_entity_poly.pdbx_strand_id
1 'polypeptide(L)'
;MAAAHGLLQKARAYLDAQRRLVLVRPGDDGKSTLQIREADRTRILEEIEREVSGSRTPVTPELLSFTPRRRGSALPLAVNLAAVAVMAAGIYGAFWLSQQREQAAAAAPATLTTAEGKLLEALKKESGEQLAGKDRQIADIRGKLAGLDQERDRLRAESDSRVSAKERELADEMARTLETERQKLLATGLSEAAVAKRLADRETAIRASADKELSAFRQQAETDRADQEQAVEQLRTEYQQSLAQTQADRTRIQEEAARKQANLEAGYRQKQLALEQDKAAAVAELDSLRRAQEKESLVLDQFVSFYREVKDEIAAGRPEAATAVLARFRSYLDDASVAVLPAISRRRPVELFLIGSLEEIARARSTAAAESTATQSIVASASLVAAVAGLVQDGDAAFADKDYARAREVYLAALAKIPAVQTGTERLADIERIYAEQDRRAMNALFAEGNAAYLAGDNERAVDRYRRGLEALAADRGIADTLVAQLAEIGAIRQRAAAAAAAPAAATGSRDTAADEAARAALLEEIARLRAEGGAANAERDTAVAERDRAAFTLAAERDRRTGSLAGLAALRNRAARPAAENAGTRESMLSLLETKVLVQKVLLSDAVLAEYPDLADRLDGYLEALVAESRGEAELDTLRDLDAVLGGLAAGKGAEVSDAFIARRAANGQQDLLLGILDKLKSLLE
;
A
#
# COMPACT_ATOMS: atom_id res chain seq x y z
N MET A 1 -81.01 -7.57 2.39
CA MET A 1 -81.20 -8.81 1.59
C MET A 1 -81.23 -8.59 0.07
N ALA A 2 -80.64 -7.51 -0.48
CA ALA A 2 -80.54 -7.31 -1.95
C ALA A 2 -79.11 -7.48 -2.51
N ALA A 3 -78.08 -7.59 -1.66
CA ALA A 3 -76.68 -7.74 -2.10
C ALA A 3 -76.22 -9.20 -2.29
N ALA A 4 -76.98 -10.18 -1.81
CA ALA A 4 -76.61 -11.59 -1.87
C ALA A 4 -76.90 -12.25 -3.25
N HIS A 5 -77.79 -11.67 -4.06
CA HIS A 5 -78.11 -12.19 -5.40
C HIS A 5 -77.10 -11.77 -6.47
N GLY A 6 -76.37 -10.65 -6.30
CA GLY A 6 -75.39 -10.17 -7.29
C GLY A 6 -74.07 -10.94 -7.32
N LEU A 7 -73.63 -11.49 -6.18
CA LEU A 7 -72.38 -12.24 -6.08
C LEU A 7 -72.51 -13.67 -6.60
N LEU A 8 -73.68 -14.30 -6.43
CA LEU A 8 -73.95 -15.65 -6.94
C LEU A 8 -74.14 -15.65 -8.47
N GLN A 9 -74.67 -14.56 -9.02
CA GLN A 9 -74.78 -14.34 -10.46
C GLN A 9 -73.41 -14.06 -11.11
N LYS A 10 -72.52 -13.32 -10.43
CA LYS A 10 -71.12 -13.12 -10.86
C LYS A 10 -70.27 -14.39 -10.76
N ALA A 11 -70.47 -15.22 -9.73
CA ALA A 11 -69.79 -16.51 -9.61
C ALA A 11 -70.22 -17.51 -10.70
N ARG A 12 -71.51 -17.52 -11.08
CA ARG A 12 -72.01 -18.30 -12.23
C ARG A 12 -71.45 -17.79 -13.57
N ALA A 13 -71.37 -16.48 -13.77
CA ALA A 13 -70.78 -15.90 -14.99
C ALA A 13 -69.27 -16.20 -15.11
N TYR A 14 -68.55 -16.25 -13.99
CA TYR A 14 -67.13 -16.59 -13.95
C TYR A 14 -66.87 -18.09 -14.22
N LEU A 15 -67.77 -18.98 -13.75
CA LEU A 15 -67.70 -20.42 -14.01
C LEU A 15 -68.13 -20.83 -15.43
N ASP A 16 -69.05 -20.10 -16.07
CA ASP A 16 -69.39 -20.31 -17.49
C ASP A 16 -68.30 -19.79 -18.44
N ALA A 17 -67.53 -18.76 -18.04
CA ALA A 17 -66.39 -18.24 -18.80
C ALA A 17 -65.16 -19.15 -18.80
N GLN A 18 -65.02 -20.06 -17.82
CA GLN A 18 -63.89 -21.00 -17.72
C GLN A 18 -64.15 -22.40 -18.34
N ARG A 19 -65.23 -22.59 -19.12
CA ARG A 19 -65.58 -23.87 -19.79
C ARG A 19 -64.60 -24.37 -20.88
N ARG A 20 -63.35 -23.89 -20.93
CA ARG A 20 -62.32 -24.38 -21.87
C ARG A 20 -60.93 -24.48 -21.22
N LEU A 21 -60.82 -25.16 -20.08
CA LEU A 21 -59.53 -25.61 -19.56
C LEU A 21 -59.23 -27.02 -20.06
N VAL A 22 -58.18 -27.13 -20.89
CA VAL A 22 -57.55 -28.39 -21.30
C VAL A 22 -56.43 -28.68 -20.31
N LEU A 23 -56.43 -29.88 -19.69
CA LEU A 23 -55.27 -30.37 -18.94
C LEU A 23 -54.23 -30.92 -19.93
N VAL A 24 -53.04 -30.33 -19.96
CA VAL A 24 -51.89 -30.89 -20.69
C VAL A 24 -51.01 -31.66 -19.69
N ARG A 25 -50.83 -32.96 -19.93
CA ARG A 25 -49.84 -33.79 -19.23
C ARG A 25 -48.48 -33.62 -19.92
N PRO A 26 -47.35 -33.75 -19.20
CA PRO A 26 -46.04 -33.57 -19.83
C PRO A 26 -45.79 -34.73 -20.81
N GLY A 27 -45.68 -34.40 -22.11
CA GLY A 27 -45.35 -35.36 -23.17
C GLY A 27 -46.40 -35.57 -24.27
N ASP A 28 -47.50 -34.80 -24.30
CA ASP A 28 -48.58 -34.94 -25.28
C ASP A 28 -48.68 -33.68 -26.19
N ASP A 29 -48.86 -33.86 -27.50
CA ASP A 29 -48.74 -32.85 -28.56
C ASP A 29 -50.02 -32.02 -28.82
N GLY A 30 -50.90 -31.95 -27.81
CA GLY A 30 -51.93 -30.92 -27.70
C GLY A 30 -53.12 -31.00 -28.67
N LYS A 31 -53.38 -32.14 -29.32
CA LYS A 31 -54.45 -32.24 -30.35
C LYS A 31 -55.70 -33.07 -30.01
N SER A 32 -55.87 -33.58 -28.79
CA SER A 32 -57.07 -34.39 -28.45
C SER A 32 -57.87 -33.81 -27.28
N THR A 33 -59.12 -33.42 -27.54
CA THR A 33 -60.07 -32.96 -26.51
C THR A 33 -60.88 -34.13 -25.96
N LEU A 34 -60.68 -34.49 -24.68
CA LEU A 34 -61.55 -35.41 -23.94
C LEU A 34 -62.43 -34.61 -22.96
N GLN A 35 -63.74 -34.66 -23.15
CA GLN A 35 -64.72 -34.02 -22.25
C GLN A 35 -64.94 -34.91 -21.00
N ILE A 36 -64.78 -34.33 -19.81
CA ILE A 36 -65.08 -34.98 -18.52
C ILE A 36 -66.61 -35.22 -18.43
N ARG A 37 -67.04 -36.44 -18.06
CA ARG A 37 -68.46 -36.79 -17.90
C ARG A 37 -69.09 -36.04 -16.73
N GLU A 38 -70.33 -35.60 -16.89
CA GLU A 38 -71.08 -34.80 -15.90
C GLU A 38 -71.17 -35.42 -14.50
N ALA A 39 -71.08 -36.75 -14.38
CA ALA A 39 -71.18 -37.45 -13.10
C ALA A 39 -70.03 -37.13 -12.13
N ASP A 40 -68.81 -36.89 -12.63
CA ASP A 40 -67.65 -36.59 -11.77
C ASP A 40 -67.66 -35.14 -11.27
N ARG A 41 -68.36 -34.25 -12.00
CA ARG A 41 -68.49 -32.83 -11.66
C ARG A 41 -69.40 -32.61 -10.44
N THR A 42 -70.45 -33.41 -10.30
CA THR A 42 -71.40 -33.29 -9.17
C THR A 42 -70.73 -33.67 -7.85
N ARG A 43 -69.83 -34.65 -7.87
CA ARG A 43 -69.12 -35.16 -6.69
C ARG A 43 -68.16 -34.14 -6.09
N ILE A 44 -67.45 -33.41 -6.95
CA ILE A 44 -66.49 -32.36 -6.54
C ILE A 44 -67.22 -31.16 -5.90
N LEU A 45 -68.42 -30.83 -6.39
CA LEU A 45 -69.20 -29.72 -5.84
C LEU A 45 -69.79 -30.03 -4.45
N GLU A 46 -70.23 -31.26 -4.21
CA GLU A 46 -70.70 -31.68 -2.87
C GLU A 46 -69.57 -31.66 -1.83
N GLU A 47 -68.34 -31.99 -2.22
CA GLU A 47 -67.19 -32.03 -1.34
C GLU A 47 -66.74 -30.62 -0.91
N ILE A 48 -66.78 -29.65 -1.85
CA ILE A 48 -66.49 -28.24 -1.57
C ILE A 48 -67.55 -27.60 -0.65
N GLU A 49 -68.83 -27.93 -0.82
CA GLU A 49 -69.90 -27.35 -0.01
C GLU A 49 -69.88 -27.87 1.45
N ARG A 50 -69.40 -29.10 1.65
CA ARG A 50 -69.18 -29.69 2.98
C ARG A 50 -68.01 -29.04 3.72
N GLU A 51 -66.93 -28.68 3.04
CA GLU A 51 -65.77 -28.01 3.64
C GLU A 51 -66.06 -26.53 4.03
N VAL A 52 -66.90 -25.85 3.24
CA VAL A 52 -67.23 -24.42 3.43
C VAL A 52 -68.29 -24.18 4.51
N SER A 53 -69.13 -25.18 4.81
CA SER A 53 -70.15 -25.09 5.86
C SER A 53 -69.61 -25.39 7.27
N GLY A 54 -68.48 -26.09 7.39
CA GLY A 54 -67.86 -26.43 8.69
C GLY A 54 -67.05 -25.30 9.36
N SER A 55 -66.81 -24.18 8.68
CA SER A 55 -65.83 -23.16 9.08
C SER A 55 -66.41 -21.74 9.31
N ARG A 56 -67.67 -21.62 9.71
CA ARG A 56 -68.30 -20.31 10.06
C ARG A 56 -68.48 -20.11 11.56
N THR A 57 -67.64 -19.27 12.16
CA THR A 57 -67.88 -18.63 13.47
C THR A 57 -68.66 -17.31 13.28
N PRO A 58 -69.80 -17.07 13.96
CA PRO A 58 -70.57 -15.84 13.80
C PRO A 58 -69.97 -14.67 14.60
N VAL A 59 -69.77 -13.53 13.94
CA VAL A 59 -69.27 -12.27 14.52
C VAL A 59 -70.45 -11.46 15.09
N THR A 60 -70.47 -11.21 16.41
CA THR A 60 -71.46 -10.37 17.09
C THR A 60 -71.03 -8.89 17.17
N PRO A 61 -71.98 -7.93 17.34
CA PRO A 61 -71.73 -6.49 17.19
C PRO A 61 -70.86 -5.83 18.27
N GLU A 62 -70.44 -6.56 19.31
CA GLU A 62 -69.58 -6.05 20.39
C GLU A 62 -68.09 -6.01 20.01
N LEU A 63 -67.69 -6.60 18.87
CA LEU A 63 -66.31 -6.63 18.36
C LEU A 63 -65.88 -5.37 17.57
N LEU A 64 -66.76 -4.38 17.41
CA LEU A 64 -66.52 -3.22 16.53
C LEU A 64 -66.42 -1.86 17.23
N SER A 65 -66.23 -1.80 18.55
CA SER A 65 -65.88 -0.53 19.23
C SER A 65 -64.40 -0.51 19.64
N PHE A 66 -63.56 0.07 18.78
CA PHE A 66 -62.16 0.37 19.10
C PHE A 66 -62.00 1.84 19.51
N THR A 67 -61.73 2.07 20.79
CA THR A 67 -61.33 3.38 21.32
C THR A 67 -59.80 3.42 21.42
N PRO A 68 -59.10 4.25 20.62
CA PRO A 68 -57.63 4.23 20.59
C PRO A 68 -57.05 4.87 21.85
N ARG A 69 -56.29 4.08 22.63
CA ARG A 69 -55.78 4.49 23.95
C ARG A 69 -54.43 5.24 23.93
N ARG A 70 -53.77 5.42 22.78
CA ARG A 70 -52.51 6.20 22.66
C ARG A 70 -52.35 6.91 21.30
N ARG A 71 -51.96 8.20 21.35
CA ARG A 71 -51.77 9.10 20.20
C ARG A 71 -50.61 8.63 19.31
N GLY A 72 -50.87 8.49 18.01
CA GLY A 72 -49.96 7.95 16.99
C GLY A 72 -48.79 8.85 16.57
N SER A 73 -48.20 9.64 17.47
CA SER A 73 -46.99 10.43 17.19
C SER A 73 -45.72 9.87 17.85
N ALA A 74 -45.84 8.97 18.83
CA ALA A 74 -44.69 8.51 19.61
C ALA A 74 -43.77 7.52 18.86
N LEU A 75 -44.33 6.68 17.98
CA LEU A 75 -43.58 5.62 17.30
C LEU A 75 -42.64 6.17 16.21
N PRO A 76 -43.05 7.13 15.34
CA PRO A 76 -42.13 7.79 14.41
C PRO A 76 -41.03 8.58 15.14
N LEU A 77 -41.38 9.24 16.25
CA LEU A 77 -40.40 9.99 17.05
C LEU A 77 -39.37 9.08 17.71
N ALA A 78 -39.80 7.93 18.23
CA ALA A 78 -38.91 6.93 18.82
C ALA A 78 -37.95 6.32 17.78
N VAL A 79 -38.44 6.09 16.55
CA VAL A 79 -37.60 5.60 15.44
C VAL A 79 -36.56 6.65 15.04
N ASN A 80 -36.95 7.92 14.94
CA ASN A 80 -36.00 9.00 14.63
C ASN A 80 -34.99 9.23 15.76
N LEU A 81 -35.41 9.15 17.02
CA LEU A 81 -34.50 9.20 18.17
C LEU A 81 -33.53 8.01 18.20
N ALA A 82 -33.99 6.81 17.85
CA ALA A 82 -33.12 5.64 17.72
C ALA A 82 -32.11 5.80 16.58
N ALA A 83 -32.52 6.35 15.43
CA ALA A 83 -31.62 6.62 14.31
C ALA A 83 -30.55 7.67 14.67
N VAL A 84 -30.93 8.74 15.38
CA VAL A 84 -29.98 9.75 15.89
C VAL A 84 -29.04 9.15 16.93
N ALA A 85 -29.53 8.29 17.82
CA ALA A 85 -28.70 7.60 18.80
C ALA A 85 -27.69 6.64 18.15
N VAL A 86 -28.10 5.92 17.09
CA VAL A 86 -27.21 5.03 16.32
C VAL A 86 -26.16 5.85 15.56
N MET A 87 -26.53 6.99 14.97
CA MET A 87 -25.56 7.89 14.33
C MET A 87 -24.60 8.50 15.34
N ALA A 88 -25.08 8.96 16.50
CA ALA A 88 -24.24 9.48 17.56
C ALA A 88 -23.30 8.40 18.12
N ALA A 89 -23.78 7.16 18.29
CA ALA A 89 -22.96 6.03 18.69
C ALA A 89 -21.95 5.62 17.61
N GLY A 90 -22.30 5.73 16.33
CA GLY A 90 -21.39 5.50 15.21
C GLY A 90 -20.30 6.56 15.10
N ILE A 91 -20.65 7.85 15.28
CA ILE A 91 -19.72 8.97 15.31
C ILE A 91 -18.82 8.88 16.54
N TYR A 92 -19.38 8.61 17.72
CA TYR A 92 -18.62 8.43 18.96
C TYR A 92 -17.72 7.18 18.89
N GLY A 93 -18.22 6.08 18.32
CA GLY A 93 -17.43 4.87 18.08
C GLY A 93 -16.29 5.10 17.09
N ALA A 94 -16.53 5.87 16.02
CA ALA A 94 -15.47 6.27 15.09
C ALA A 94 -14.44 7.20 15.75
N PHE A 95 -14.88 8.13 16.59
CA PHE A 95 -14.00 9.05 17.33
C PHE A 95 -13.18 8.31 18.40
N TRP A 96 -13.79 7.37 19.11
CA TRP A 96 -13.12 6.52 20.10
C TRP A 96 -12.14 5.54 19.44
N LEU A 97 -12.51 4.93 18.32
CA LEU A 97 -11.62 4.07 17.54
C LEU A 97 -10.48 4.88 16.88
N SER A 98 -10.73 6.14 16.51
CA SER A 98 -9.71 7.06 15.99
C SER A 98 -8.74 7.50 17.09
N GLN A 99 -9.23 7.82 18.30
CA GLN A 99 -8.37 8.12 19.44
C GLN A 99 -7.58 6.89 19.91
N GLN A 100 -8.17 5.69 19.88
CA GLN A 100 -7.43 4.44 20.11
C GLN A 100 -6.39 4.20 19.02
N ARG A 101 -6.67 4.54 17.75
CA ARG A 101 -5.69 4.45 16.67
C ARG A 101 -4.62 5.52 16.77
N GLU A 102 -4.89 6.71 17.28
CA GLU A 102 -3.86 7.73 17.51
C GLU A 102 -2.99 7.40 18.72
N GLN A 103 -3.56 6.86 19.81
CA GLN A 103 -2.79 6.40 20.96
C GLN A 103 -2.05 5.08 20.68
N ALA A 104 -2.62 4.17 19.88
CA ALA A 104 -1.94 2.97 19.42
C ALA A 104 -1.00 3.22 18.23
N ALA A 105 -1.16 4.28 17.43
CA ALA A 105 -0.17 4.69 16.42
C ALA A 105 0.95 5.54 17.04
N ALA A 106 0.70 6.20 18.17
CA ALA A 106 1.73 6.85 18.98
C ALA A 106 2.49 5.84 19.88
N ALA A 107 1.91 4.67 20.19
CA ALA A 107 2.53 3.65 21.04
C ALA A 107 2.89 2.32 20.34
N ALA A 108 2.41 2.05 19.12
CA ALA A 108 2.97 1.01 18.28
C ALA A 108 4.21 1.60 17.61
N PRO A 109 5.40 1.04 17.85
CA PRO A 109 6.57 1.54 17.18
C PRO A 109 6.35 1.30 15.68
N ALA A 110 6.29 2.39 14.91
CA ALA A 110 6.37 2.40 13.45
C ALA A 110 7.74 1.87 12.94
N THR A 111 8.39 1.00 13.71
CA THR A 111 9.64 0.33 13.37
C THR A 111 9.40 -0.91 12.52
N LEU A 112 8.25 -1.59 12.65
CA LEU A 112 7.99 -2.84 11.90
C LEU A 112 7.78 -2.64 10.39
N THR A 113 7.50 -1.41 9.93
CA THR A 113 7.36 -1.08 8.50
C THR A 113 8.58 -0.41 7.88
N THR A 114 9.57 0.00 8.68
CA THR A 114 10.82 0.55 8.15
C THR A 114 11.79 -0.57 7.79
N ALA A 115 12.65 -0.34 6.80
CA ALA A 115 13.71 -1.28 6.43
C ALA A 115 14.59 -1.69 7.62
N GLU A 116 14.63 -0.84 8.65
CA GLU A 116 15.41 -0.98 9.87
C GLU A 116 14.79 -1.98 10.86
N GLY A 117 13.47 -1.96 11.10
CA GLY A 117 12.84 -2.99 11.94
C GLY A 117 12.80 -4.36 11.26
N LYS A 118 12.69 -4.40 9.93
CA LYS A 118 12.87 -5.65 9.17
C LYS A 118 14.25 -6.26 9.37
N LEU A 119 15.28 -5.44 9.54
CA LEU A 119 16.65 -5.90 9.78
C LEU A 119 16.81 -6.53 11.17
N LEU A 120 16.22 -5.92 12.20
CA LEU A 120 16.17 -6.48 13.56
C LEU A 120 15.39 -7.80 13.60
N GLU A 121 14.26 -7.87 12.90
CA GLU A 121 13.45 -9.08 12.82
C GLU A 121 14.19 -10.20 12.05
N ALA A 122 14.85 -9.87 10.95
CA ALA A 122 15.69 -10.81 10.22
C ALA A 122 16.84 -11.34 11.08
N LEU A 123 17.53 -10.47 11.82
CA LEU A 123 18.61 -10.88 12.74
C LEU A 123 18.07 -11.81 13.84
N LYS A 124 16.90 -11.50 14.41
CA LYS A 124 16.27 -12.35 15.44
C LYS A 124 15.87 -13.70 14.87
N LYS A 125 15.37 -13.74 13.63
CA LYS A 125 15.01 -14.98 12.94
C LYS A 125 16.23 -15.83 12.62
N GLU A 126 17.28 -15.24 12.03
CA GLU A 126 18.54 -15.92 11.72
C GLU A 126 19.17 -16.52 12.99
N SER A 127 19.26 -15.73 14.06
CA SER A 127 19.80 -16.18 15.34
C SER A 127 18.94 -17.30 15.94
N GLY A 128 17.60 -17.20 15.83
CA GLY A 128 16.67 -18.23 16.26
C GLY A 128 16.84 -19.55 15.50
N GLU A 129 17.03 -19.50 14.19
CA GLU A 129 17.29 -20.69 13.36
C GLU A 129 18.63 -21.36 13.72
N GLN A 130 19.69 -20.57 13.93
CA GLN A 130 20.99 -21.09 14.36
C GLN A 130 20.93 -21.73 15.75
N LEU A 131 20.26 -21.09 16.72
CA LEU A 131 20.06 -21.63 18.05
C LEU A 131 19.23 -22.93 18.01
N ALA A 132 18.15 -22.96 17.24
CA ALA A 132 17.34 -24.17 17.06
C ALA A 132 18.15 -25.31 16.43
N GLY A 133 19.06 -25.00 15.48
CA GLY A 133 20.00 -25.96 14.91
C GLY A 133 20.93 -26.56 15.98
N LYS A 134 21.53 -25.72 16.83
CA LYS A 134 22.39 -26.16 17.94
C LYS A 134 21.62 -26.94 19.00
N ASP A 135 20.39 -26.56 19.32
CA ASP A 135 19.54 -27.28 20.27
C ASP A 135 19.19 -28.69 19.78
N ARG A 136 18.93 -28.87 18.48
CA ARG A 136 18.75 -30.20 17.87
C ARG A 136 20.02 -31.04 17.96
N GLN A 137 21.20 -30.46 17.69
CA GLN A 137 22.48 -31.15 17.81
C GLN A 137 22.73 -31.60 19.27
N ILE A 138 22.46 -30.73 20.25
CA ILE A 138 22.55 -31.07 21.67
C ILE A 138 21.63 -32.23 22.03
N ALA A 139 20.39 -32.22 21.52
CA ALA A 139 19.43 -33.30 21.75
C ALA A 139 19.91 -34.63 21.13
N ASP A 140 20.46 -34.60 19.91
CA ASP A 140 21.02 -35.78 19.24
C ASP A 140 22.21 -36.37 20.03
N ILE A 141 23.16 -35.53 20.45
CA ILE A 141 24.31 -35.98 21.26
C ILE A 141 23.86 -36.57 22.60
N ARG A 142 22.89 -35.95 23.27
CA ARG A 142 22.30 -36.49 24.51
C ARG A 142 21.60 -37.84 24.27
N GLY A 143 20.92 -38.00 23.14
CA GLY A 143 20.32 -39.26 22.73
C GLY A 143 21.38 -40.36 22.52
N LYS A 144 22.48 -40.04 21.83
CA LYS A 144 23.61 -40.96 21.63
C LYS A 144 24.26 -41.36 22.95
N LEU A 145 24.47 -40.42 23.87
CA LEU A 145 25.00 -40.72 25.22
C LEU A 145 24.09 -41.68 25.99
N ALA A 146 22.76 -41.45 25.96
CA ALA A 146 21.81 -42.36 26.60
C ALA A 146 21.80 -43.75 25.94
N GLY A 147 21.98 -43.81 24.61
CA GLY A 147 22.13 -45.06 23.86
C GLY A 147 23.36 -45.86 24.27
N LEU A 148 24.50 -45.19 24.48
CA LEU A 148 25.74 -45.83 24.94
C LEU A 148 25.60 -46.40 26.36
N ASP A 149 24.91 -45.70 27.27
CA ASP A 149 24.63 -46.23 28.61
C ASP A 149 23.77 -47.51 28.54
N GLN A 150 22.77 -47.55 27.66
CA GLN A 150 21.96 -48.76 27.41
C GLN A 150 22.76 -49.88 26.77
N GLU A 151 23.65 -49.56 25.84
CA GLU A 151 24.52 -50.54 25.18
C GLU A 151 25.46 -51.20 26.19
N ARG A 152 26.08 -50.42 27.08
CA ARG A 152 26.90 -50.95 28.18
C ARG A 152 26.12 -51.94 29.06
N ASP A 153 24.91 -51.57 29.46
CA ASP A 153 24.08 -52.42 30.31
C ASP A 153 23.64 -53.70 29.58
N ARG A 154 23.39 -53.60 28.26
CA ARG A 154 23.11 -54.76 27.41
C ARG A 154 24.32 -55.69 27.27
N LEU A 155 25.52 -55.15 27.07
CA LEU A 155 26.75 -55.93 26.96
C LEU A 155 27.02 -56.75 28.24
N ARG A 156 26.75 -56.17 29.41
CA ARG A 156 26.84 -56.86 30.70
C ARG A 156 25.85 -58.04 30.77
N ALA A 157 24.57 -57.77 30.51
CA ALA A 157 23.53 -58.79 30.54
C ALA A 157 23.79 -59.92 29.51
N GLU A 158 24.30 -59.58 28.33
CA GLU A 158 24.63 -60.56 27.29
C GLU A 158 25.82 -61.43 27.68
N SER A 159 26.88 -60.85 28.25
CA SER A 159 28.03 -61.62 28.75
C SER A 159 27.62 -62.59 29.87
N ASP A 160 26.85 -62.12 30.84
CA ASP A 160 26.33 -62.96 31.94
C ASP A 160 25.46 -64.11 31.41
N SER A 161 24.61 -63.83 30.41
CA SER A 161 23.78 -64.86 29.77
C SER A 161 24.61 -65.90 29.02
N ARG A 162 25.68 -65.50 28.34
CA ARG A 162 26.58 -66.43 27.63
C ARG A 162 27.30 -67.36 28.61
N VAL A 163 27.80 -66.81 29.73
CA VAL A 163 28.42 -67.61 30.79
C VAL A 163 27.43 -68.60 31.39
N SER A 164 26.21 -68.15 31.72
CA SER A 164 25.17 -69.04 32.27
C SER A 164 24.74 -70.13 31.28
N ALA A 165 24.65 -69.81 29.99
CA ALA A 165 24.35 -70.79 28.95
C ALA A 165 25.46 -71.85 28.84
N LYS A 166 26.73 -71.43 28.89
CA LYS A 166 27.87 -72.35 28.84
C LYS A 166 27.94 -73.26 30.06
N GLU A 167 27.63 -72.74 31.24
CA GLU A 167 27.55 -73.52 32.48
C GLU A 167 26.49 -74.63 32.39
N ARG A 168 25.31 -74.32 31.84
CA ARG A 168 24.26 -75.32 31.60
C ARG A 168 24.66 -76.37 30.56
N GLU A 169 25.30 -75.93 29.46
CA GLU A 169 25.80 -76.84 28.41
C GLU A 169 26.78 -77.86 28.98
N LEU A 170 27.76 -77.40 29.77
CA LEU A 170 28.74 -78.27 30.42
C LEU A 170 28.09 -79.22 31.45
N ALA A 171 27.08 -78.76 32.18
CA ALA A 171 26.32 -79.60 33.11
C ALA A 171 25.52 -80.70 32.38
N ASP A 172 24.87 -80.36 31.26
CA ASP A 172 24.13 -81.33 30.43
C ASP A 172 25.07 -82.34 29.77
N GLU A 173 26.24 -81.91 29.29
CA GLU A 173 27.26 -82.77 28.72
C GLU A 173 27.83 -83.75 29.77
N MET A 174 28.08 -83.25 30.98
CA MET A 174 28.47 -84.09 32.12
C MET A 174 27.40 -85.15 32.44
N ALA A 175 26.11 -84.77 32.49
CA ALA A 175 25.03 -85.72 32.75
C ALA A 175 24.94 -86.82 31.67
N ARG A 176 25.05 -86.44 30.38
CA ARG A 176 25.03 -87.38 29.25
C ARG A 176 26.22 -88.34 29.26
N THR A 177 27.41 -87.83 29.55
CA THR A 177 28.63 -88.64 29.59
C THR A 177 28.61 -89.64 30.76
N LEU A 178 28.13 -89.23 31.93
CA LEU A 178 27.96 -90.13 33.08
C LEU A 178 26.91 -91.22 32.84
N GLU A 179 25.77 -90.89 32.22
CA GLU A 179 24.73 -91.87 31.89
C GLU A 179 25.23 -92.89 30.85
N THR A 180 25.93 -92.42 29.82
CA THR A 180 26.53 -93.30 28.81
C THR A 180 27.56 -94.25 29.44
N GLU A 181 28.39 -93.75 30.36
CA GLU A 181 29.38 -94.58 31.05
C GLU A 181 28.71 -95.57 32.01
N ARG A 182 27.65 -95.17 32.71
CA ARG A 182 26.84 -96.05 33.58
C ARG A 182 26.31 -97.24 32.79
N GLN A 183 25.72 -96.99 31.61
CA GLN A 183 25.18 -98.05 30.74
C GLN A 183 26.28 -99.02 30.28
N LYS A 184 27.46 -98.52 29.90
CA LYS A 184 28.62 -99.36 29.52
C LYS A 184 29.12 -100.22 30.67
N LEU A 185 29.19 -99.67 31.88
CA LEU A 185 29.66 -100.39 33.06
C LEU A 185 28.67 -101.47 33.52
N LEU A 186 27.36 -101.23 33.36
CA LEU A 186 26.33 -102.26 33.61
C LEU A 186 26.43 -103.40 32.59
N ALA A 187 26.69 -103.10 31.31
CA ALA A 187 26.81 -104.10 30.25
C ALA A 187 28.03 -105.03 30.38
N THR A 188 29.04 -104.64 31.17
CA THR A 188 30.27 -105.44 31.38
C THR A 188 30.19 -106.39 32.58
N GLY A 189 29.04 -106.46 33.28
CA GLY A 189 28.79 -107.43 34.36
C GLY A 189 29.49 -107.13 35.68
N LEU A 190 29.91 -105.88 35.91
CA LEU A 190 30.52 -105.44 37.17
C LEU A 190 29.48 -105.40 38.30
N SER A 191 29.94 -105.59 39.55
CA SER A 191 29.07 -105.42 40.73
C SER A 191 28.68 -103.96 40.92
N GLU A 192 27.48 -103.69 41.47
CA GLU A 192 26.97 -102.32 41.65
C GLU A 192 27.94 -101.41 42.42
N ALA A 193 28.62 -101.94 43.44
CA ALA A 193 29.61 -101.20 44.21
C ALA A 193 30.84 -100.79 43.38
N ALA A 194 31.28 -101.64 42.44
CA ALA A 194 32.39 -101.32 41.54
C ALA A 194 31.99 -100.29 40.48
N VAL A 195 30.75 -100.37 39.96
CA VAL A 195 30.19 -99.39 39.03
C VAL A 195 30.06 -98.02 39.70
N ALA A 196 29.54 -97.96 40.93
CA ALA A 196 29.38 -96.72 41.68
C ALA A 196 30.72 -96.01 41.94
N LYS A 197 31.75 -96.77 42.35
CA LYS A 197 33.09 -96.21 42.57
C LYS A 197 33.68 -95.63 41.28
N ARG A 198 33.59 -96.37 40.17
CA ARG A 198 34.14 -95.93 38.88
C ARG A 198 33.41 -94.73 38.30
N LEU A 199 32.10 -94.63 38.51
CA LEU A 199 31.32 -93.44 38.16
C LEU A 199 31.71 -92.22 39.01
N ALA A 200 31.93 -92.38 40.31
CA ALA A 200 32.37 -91.28 41.18
C ALA A 200 33.76 -90.73 40.81
N ASP A 201 34.71 -91.63 40.51
CA ASP A 201 36.04 -91.25 40.03
C ASP A 201 35.93 -90.49 38.69
N ARG A 202 35.07 -90.98 37.79
CA ARG A 202 34.84 -90.37 36.47
C ARG A 202 34.14 -89.02 36.59
N GLU A 203 33.13 -88.89 37.44
CA GLU A 203 32.43 -87.65 37.75
C GLU A 203 33.40 -86.59 38.28
N THR A 204 34.28 -86.97 39.19
CA THR A 204 35.30 -86.06 39.73
C THR A 204 36.23 -85.55 38.61
N ALA A 205 36.65 -86.43 37.69
CA ALA A 205 37.49 -86.06 36.55
C ALA A 205 36.76 -85.14 35.55
N ILE A 206 35.49 -85.41 35.24
CA ILE A 206 34.68 -84.58 34.32
C ILE A 206 34.38 -83.22 34.94
N ARG A 207 34.04 -83.17 36.24
CA ARG A 207 33.85 -81.90 36.96
C ARG A 207 35.11 -81.05 36.90
N ALA A 208 36.28 -81.64 37.17
CA ALA A 208 37.54 -80.90 37.11
C ALA A 208 37.85 -80.33 35.71
N SER A 209 37.52 -81.05 34.62
CA SER A 209 37.67 -80.50 33.26
C SER A 209 36.63 -79.43 32.95
N ALA A 210 35.36 -79.64 33.32
CA ALA A 210 34.29 -78.68 33.10
C ALA A 210 34.54 -77.36 33.86
N ASP A 211 35.00 -77.44 35.11
CA ASP A 211 35.37 -76.26 35.91
C ASP A 211 36.51 -75.47 35.26
N LYS A 212 37.52 -76.17 34.72
CA LYS A 212 38.64 -75.55 34.01
C LYS A 212 38.16 -74.84 32.74
N GLU A 213 37.34 -75.51 31.94
CA GLU A 213 36.75 -74.93 30.72
C GLU A 213 35.85 -73.73 31.04
N LEU A 214 35.02 -73.83 32.07
CA LEU A 214 34.16 -72.73 32.52
C LEU A 214 34.97 -71.53 33.02
N SER A 215 36.06 -71.76 33.77
CA SER A 215 36.95 -70.68 34.21
C SER A 215 37.64 -69.97 33.04
N ALA A 216 38.09 -70.73 32.04
CA ALA A 216 38.73 -70.17 30.85
C ALA A 216 37.72 -69.38 30.01
N PHE A 217 36.50 -69.90 29.87
CA PHE A 217 35.41 -69.20 29.18
C PHE A 217 34.99 -67.91 29.91
N ARG A 218 34.87 -67.95 31.25
CA ARG A 218 34.59 -66.76 32.08
C ARG A 218 35.66 -65.69 31.90
N GLN A 219 36.94 -66.08 31.94
CA GLN A 219 38.05 -65.15 31.74
C GLN A 219 38.04 -64.52 30.33
N GLN A 220 37.74 -65.31 29.30
CA GLN A 220 37.61 -64.80 27.93
C GLN A 220 36.42 -63.83 27.81
N ALA A 221 35.25 -64.20 28.34
CA ALA A 221 34.04 -63.38 28.30
C ALA A 221 34.21 -62.06 29.09
N GLU A 222 34.96 -62.07 30.20
CA GLU A 222 35.32 -60.86 30.95
C GLU A 222 36.26 -59.96 30.15
N THR A 223 37.24 -60.53 29.45
CA THR A 223 38.18 -59.76 28.61
C THR A 223 37.45 -59.12 27.44
N ASP A 224 36.65 -59.89 26.69
CA ASP A 224 35.86 -59.38 25.56
C ASP A 224 34.89 -58.27 26.02
N ARG A 225 34.25 -58.45 27.18
CA ARG A 225 33.37 -57.43 27.78
C ARG A 225 34.16 -56.18 28.15
N ALA A 226 35.33 -56.32 28.76
CA ALA A 226 36.16 -55.17 29.16
C ALA A 226 36.61 -54.35 27.93
N ASP A 227 37.02 -55.01 26.85
CA ASP A 227 37.41 -54.36 25.60
C ASP A 227 36.24 -53.57 24.98
N GLN A 228 35.03 -54.17 24.98
CA GLN A 228 33.82 -53.50 24.48
C GLN A 228 33.39 -52.34 25.38
N GLU A 229 33.44 -52.50 26.71
CA GLU A 229 33.15 -51.42 27.67
C GLU A 229 34.14 -50.26 27.51
N GLN A 230 35.41 -50.55 27.27
CA GLN A 230 36.41 -49.51 27.02
C GLN A 230 36.14 -48.75 25.71
N ALA A 231 35.71 -49.44 24.65
CA ALA A 231 35.31 -48.78 23.40
C ALA A 231 34.08 -47.88 23.59
N VAL A 232 33.09 -48.32 24.37
CA VAL A 232 31.91 -47.52 24.72
C VAL A 232 32.29 -46.27 25.54
N GLU A 233 33.23 -46.40 26.50
CA GLU A 233 33.68 -45.25 27.29
C GLU A 233 34.52 -44.24 26.50
N GLN A 234 35.28 -44.70 25.50
CA GLN A 234 35.95 -43.80 24.56
C GLN A 234 34.94 -42.96 23.77
N LEU A 235 33.93 -43.61 23.18
CA LEU A 235 32.84 -42.91 22.46
C LEU A 235 32.08 -41.96 23.37
N ARG A 236 31.83 -42.35 24.62
CA ARG A 236 31.17 -41.49 25.61
C ARG A 236 31.98 -40.22 25.88
N THR A 237 33.29 -40.34 26.05
CA THR A 237 34.19 -39.21 26.28
C THR A 237 34.18 -38.25 25.09
N GLU A 238 34.24 -38.78 23.86
CA GLU A 238 34.14 -37.98 22.63
C GLU A 238 32.81 -37.22 22.53
N TYR A 239 31.69 -37.89 22.80
CA TYR A 239 30.38 -37.24 22.79
C TYR A 239 30.20 -36.22 23.91
N GLN A 240 30.78 -36.44 25.10
CA GLN A 240 30.77 -35.45 26.18
C GLN A 240 31.55 -34.19 25.80
N GLN A 241 32.70 -34.34 25.15
CA GLN A 241 33.48 -33.21 24.64
C GLN A 241 32.71 -32.46 23.55
N SER A 242 32.10 -33.19 22.61
CA SER A 242 31.26 -32.61 21.56
C SER A 242 30.05 -31.86 22.13
N LEU A 243 29.43 -32.40 23.19
CA LEU A 243 28.33 -31.75 23.90
C LEU A 243 28.77 -30.42 24.53
N ALA A 244 29.90 -30.42 25.24
CA ALA A 244 30.45 -29.22 25.86
C ALA A 244 30.79 -28.14 24.81
N GLN A 245 31.39 -28.55 23.69
CA GLN A 245 31.69 -27.65 22.58
C GLN A 245 30.42 -27.06 21.96
N THR A 246 29.41 -27.89 21.71
CA THR A 246 28.13 -27.44 21.12
C THR A 246 27.38 -26.48 22.06
N GLN A 247 27.47 -26.69 23.39
CA GLN A 247 26.92 -25.77 24.39
C GLN A 247 27.67 -24.44 24.44
N ALA A 248 29.00 -24.46 24.32
CA ALA A 248 29.81 -23.25 24.22
C ALA A 248 29.45 -22.45 22.96
N ASP A 249 29.35 -23.12 21.80
CA ASP A 249 28.94 -22.49 20.53
C ASP A 249 27.55 -21.85 20.65
N ARG A 250 26.58 -22.57 21.23
CA ARG A 250 25.22 -22.04 21.46
C ARG A 250 25.25 -20.75 22.28
N THR A 251 26.05 -20.72 23.34
CA THR A 251 26.22 -19.53 24.19
C THR A 251 26.87 -18.39 23.42
N ARG A 252 27.89 -18.69 22.62
CA ARG A 252 28.58 -17.70 21.76
C ARG A 252 27.63 -17.05 20.75
N ILE A 253 26.82 -17.86 20.06
CA ILE A 253 25.80 -17.38 19.11
C ILE A 253 24.79 -16.47 19.83
N GLN A 254 24.35 -16.84 21.03
CA GLN A 254 23.42 -16.03 21.82
C GLN A 254 24.02 -14.66 22.20
N GLU A 255 25.27 -14.64 22.66
CA GLU A 255 25.97 -13.40 23.01
C GLU A 255 26.23 -12.51 21.79
N GLU A 256 26.65 -13.09 20.67
CA GLU A 256 26.87 -12.37 19.42
C GLU A 256 25.57 -11.76 18.88
N ALA A 257 24.47 -12.51 18.93
CA ALA A 257 23.15 -12.01 18.56
C ALA A 257 22.73 -10.83 19.45
N ALA A 258 22.90 -10.94 20.76
CA ALA A 258 22.59 -9.87 21.71
C ALA A 258 23.45 -8.61 21.46
N ARG A 259 24.75 -8.78 21.21
CA ARG A 259 25.66 -7.67 20.87
C ARG A 259 25.27 -6.99 19.56
N LYS A 260 24.98 -7.76 18.51
CA LYS A 260 24.53 -7.23 17.22
C LYS A 260 23.23 -6.45 17.36
N GLN A 261 22.27 -6.98 18.13
CA GLN A 261 21.01 -6.29 18.41
C GLN A 261 21.24 -4.97 19.15
N ALA A 262 22.04 -4.96 20.22
CA ALA A 262 22.34 -3.75 20.98
C ALA A 262 23.02 -2.67 20.13
N ASN A 263 23.96 -3.07 19.26
CA ASN A 263 24.63 -2.15 18.34
C ASN A 263 23.66 -1.54 17.30
N LEU A 264 22.76 -2.35 16.75
CA LEU A 264 21.72 -1.85 15.83
C LEU A 264 20.79 -0.87 16.53
N GLU A 265 20.29 -1.21 17.73
CA GLU A 265 19.44 -0.34 18.53
C GLU A 265 20.13 0.98 18.89
N ALA A 266 21.40 0.94 19.28
CA ALA A 266 22.20 2.14 19.57
C ALA A 266 22.36 3.01 18.32
N GLY A 267 22.67 2.41 17.17
CA GLY A 267 22.77 3.12 15.89
C GLY A 267 21.44 3.78 15.48
N TYR A 268 20.30 3.12 15.73
CA TYR A 268 18.98 3.71 15.46
C TYR A 268 18.66 4.88 16.38
N ARG A 269 18.96 4.78 17.68
CA ARG A 269 18.79 5.89 18.61
C ARG A 269 19.62 7.10 18.20
N GLN A 270 20.87 6.87 17.78
CA GLN A 270 21.73 7.94 17.30
C GLN A 270 21.17 8.62 16.05
N LYS A 271 20.68 7.85 15.07
CA LYS A 271 20.04 8.40 13.87
C LYS A 271 18.77 9.19 14.19
N GLN A 272 17.93 8.71 15.11
CA GLN A 272 16.72 9.42 15.52
C GLN A 272 17.05 10.76 16.16
N LEU A 273 18.04 10.78 17.07
CA LEU A 273 18.51 12.02 17.69
C LEU A 273 19.08 13.00 16.65
N ALA A 274 19.86 12.51 15.68
CA ALA A 274 20.36 13.35 14.59
C ALA A 274 19.22 13.93 13.75
N LEU A 275 18.22 13.12 13.38
CA LEU A 275 17.07 13.57 12.60
C LEU A 275 16.20 14.59 13.36
N GLU A 276 16.05 14.42 14.68
CA GLU A 276 15.36 15.39 15.53
C GLU A 276 16.12 16.72 15.63
N GLN A 277 17.45 16.66 15.74
CA GLN A 277 18.31 17.84 15.70
C GLN A 277 18.22 18.58 14.36
N ASP A 278 18.27 17.85 13.24
CA ASP A 278 18.14 18.41 11.89
C ASP A 278 16.77 19.07 11.70
N LYS A 279 15.69 18.44 12.18
CA LYS A 279 14.34 19.03 12.17
C LYS A 279 14.28 20.32 12.98
N ALA A 280 14.86 20.33 14.18
CA ALA A 280 14.88 21.52 15.02
C ALA A 280 15.67 22.66 14.35
N ALA A 281 16.80 22.35 13.72
CA ALA A 281 17.59 23.32 12.96
C ALA A 281 16.81 23.90 11.77
N ALA A 282 16.14 23.05 10.99
CA ALA A 282 15.32 23.49 9.86
C ALA A 282 14.14 24.38 10.28
N VAL A 283 13.49 24.06 11.41
CA VAL A 283 12.42 24.91 11.97
C VAL A 283 12.98 26.27 12.41
N ALA A 284 14.13 26.29 13.08
CA ALA A 284 14.78 27.54 13.49
C ALA A 284 15.17 28.41 12.29
N GLU A 285 15.67 27.80 11.21
CA GLU A 285 15.99 28.50 9.97
C GLU A 285 14.74 29.09 9.30
N LEU A 286 13.64 28.31 9.21
CA LEU A 286 12.36 28.79 8.69
C LEU A 286 11.81 29.98 9.49
N ASP A 287 11.90 29.94 10.82
CA ASP A 287 11.48 31.05 11.66
C ASP A 287 12.36 32.28 11.47
N SER A 288 13.67 32.11 11.24
CA SER A 288 14.57 33.23 10.92
C SER A 288 14.20 33.90 9.59
N LEU A 289 13.85 33.09 8.56
CA LEU A 289 13.42 33.58 7.25
C LEU A 289 12.09 34.33 7.34
N ARG A 290 11.13 33.82 8.12
CA ARG A 290 9.85 34.50 8.37
C ARG A 290 10.05 35.88 9.00
N ARG A 291 10.89 35.98 10.03
CA ARG A 291 11.21 37.27 10.68
C ARG A 291 11.89 38.24 9.72
N ALA A 292 12.78 37.75 8.86
CA ALA A 292 13.40 38.58 7.83
C ALA A 292 12.36 39.12 6.84
N GLN A 293 11.43 38.28 6.38
CA GLN A 293 10.34 38.67 5.49
C GLN A 293 9.38 39.69 6.13
N GLU A 294 9.00 39.50 7.40
CA GLU A 294 8.17 40.45 8.16
C GLU A 294 8.87 41.81 8.31
N LYS A 295 10.18 41.79 8.55
CA LYS A 295 10.96 43.02 8.61
C LYS A 295 11.04 43.71 7.25
N GLU A 296 11.19 42.95 6.16
CA GLU A 296 11.16 43.47 4.80
C GLU A 296 9.81 44.13 4.47
N SER A 297 8.68 43.50 4.80
CA SER A 297 7.36 44.09 4.53
C SER A 297 7.15 45.41 5.27
N LEU A 298 7.56 45.51 6.54
CA LEU A 298 7.48 46.75 7.31
C LEU A 298 8.32 47.89 6.68
N VAL A 299 9.50 47.57 6.18
CA VAL A 299 10.35 48.55 5.49
C VAL A 299 9.70 49.02 4.19
N LEU A 300 9.10 48.10 3.42
CA LEU A 300 8.41 48.43 2.18
C LEU A 300 7.18 49.33 2.42
N ASP A 301 6.41 49.07 3.46
CA ASP A 301 5.28 49.92 3.86
C ASP A 301 5.74 51.34 4.25
N GLN A 302 6.92 51.43 4.88
CA GLN A 302 7.53 52.72 5.20
C GLN A 302 7.98 53.47 3.93
N PHE A 303 8.45 52.78 2.89
CA PHE A 303 8.80 53.42 1.61
C PHE A 303 7.57 54.05 0.97
N VAL A 304 6.45 53.31 0.94
CA VAL A 304 5.18 53.82 0.41
C VAL A 304 4.73 55.07 1.18
N SER A 305 4.95 55.09 2.50
CA SER A 305 4.63 56.24 3.35
C SER A 305 5.47 57.47 3.00
N PHE A 306 6.78 57.31 2.79
CA PHE A 306 7.65 58.40 2.33
C PHE A 306 7.20 58.95 0.97
N TYR A 307 6.89 58.08 0.00
CA TYR A 307 6.42 58.53 -1.31
C TYR A 307 5.09 59.30 -1.25
N ARG A 308 4.17 58.87 -0.37
CA ARG A 308 2.89 59.57 -0.16
C ARG A 308 3.12 60.96 0.43
N GLU A 309 3.96 61.08 1.46
CA GLU A 309 4.28 62.37 2.09
C GLU A 309 4.94 63.32 1.09
N VAL A 310 5.88 62.84 0.26
CA VAL A 310 6.48 63.64 -0.82
C VAL A 310 5.43 64.12 -1.82
N LYS A 311 4.51 63.25 -2.24
CA LYS A 311 3.42 63.60 -3.16
C LYS A 311 2.55 64.72 -2.58
N ASP A 312 2.17 64.60 -1.32
CA ASP A 312 1.28 65.54 -0.65
C ASP A 312 1.95 66.91 -0.45
N GLU A 313 3.25 66.94 -0.10
CA GLU A 313 4.02 68.18 0.02
C GLU A 313 4.19 68.90 -1.33
N ILE A 314 4.42 68.14 -2.41
CA ILE A 314 4.49 68.69 -3.77
C ILE A 314 3.13 69.25 -4.21
N ALA A 315 2.03 68.56 -3.88
CA ALA A 315 0.67 69.00 -4.19
C ALA A 315 0.27 70.26 -3.41
N ALA A 316 0.72 70.39 -2.16
CA ALA A 316 0.51 71.56 -1.31
C ALA A 316 1.36 72.78 -1.69
N GLY A 317 2.21 72.68 -2.72
CA GLY A 317 3.09 73.77 -3.15
C GLY A 317 4.25 74.04 -2.19
N ARG A 318 4.66 73.04 -1.40
CA ARG A 318 5.76 73.13 -0.43
C ARG A 318 6.97 72.29 -0.87
N PRO A 319 7.70 72.69 -1.93
CA PRO A 319 8.79 71.90 -2.50
C PRO A 319 9.98 71.70 -1.55
N GLU A 320 10.23 72.65 -0.64
CA GLU A 320 11.28 72.53 0.37
C GLU A 320 10.97 71.41 1.38
N ALA A 321 9.70 71.31 1.80
CA ALA A 321 9.25 70.23 2.70
C ALA A 321 9.35 68.86 2.02
N ALA A 322 8.97 68.76 0.74
CA ALA A 322 9.13 67.54 -0.05
C ALA A 322 10.61 67.09 -0.14
N THR A 323 11.53 68.05 -0.30
CA THR A 323 12.97 67.78 -0.35
C THR A 323 13.50 67.27 1.01
N ALA A 324 13.01 67.81 2.12
CA ALA A 324 13.34 67.32 3.46
C ALA A 324 12.82 65.89 3.70
N VAL A 325 11.65 65.53 3.18
CA VAL A 325 11.13 64.15 3.24
C VAL A 325 12.02 63.19 2.44
N LEU A 326 12.44 63.57 1.23
CA LEU A 326 13.33 62.76 0.38
C LEU A 326 14.71 62.54 1.01
N ALA A 327 15.28 63.55 1.67
CA ALA A 327 16.52 63.41 2.42
C ALA A 327 16.39 62.43 3.59
N ARG A 328 15.27 62.48 4.33
CA ARG A 328 14.96 61.50 5.40
C ARG A 328 14.80 60.08 4.84
N PHE A 329 14.13 59.94 3.70
CA PHE A 329 13.98 58.64 3.04
C PHE A 329 15.33 58.07 2.61
N ARG A 330 16.22 58.89 2.05
CA ARG A 330 17.58 58.48 1.72
C ARG A 330 18.36 58.01 2.95
N SER A 331 18.29 58.75 4.06
CA SER A 331 18.91 58.33 5.32
C SER A 331 18.34 57.01 5.85
N TYR A 332 17.06 56.73 5.64
CA TYR A 332 16.42 55.47 6.04
C TYR A 332 16.87 54.29 5.16
N LEU A 333 17.06 54.51 3.86
CA LEU A 333 17.65 53.51 2.95
C LEU A 333 19.10 53.16 3.28
N ASP A 334 19.83 54.12 3.85
CA ASP A 334 21.23 53.98 4.24
C ASP A 334 21.40 53.36 5.65
N ASP A 335 20.31 53.19 6.42
CA ASP A 335 20.34 52.53 7.73
C ASP A 335 20.83 51.08 7.58
N ALA A 336 21.83 50.69 8.38
CA ALA A 336 22.43 49.36 8.33
C ALA A 336 21.41 48.23 8.53
N SER A 337 20.38 48.47 9.34
CA SER A 337 19.32 47.50 9.61
C SER A 337 18.36 47.29 8.42
N VAL A 338 18.32 48.24 7.49
CA VAL A 338 17.48 48.28 6.29
C VAL A 338 18.27 47.86 5.05
N ALA A 339 19.50 48.36 4.90
CA ALA A 339 20.37 48.11 3.76
C ALA A 339 20.81 46.64 3.62
N VAL A 340 20.87 45.89 4.73
CA VAL A 340 21.25 44.47 4.79
C VAL A 340 20.13 43.53 4.34
N LEU A 341 18.89 44.03 4.26
CA LEU A 341 17.75 43.20 3.85
C LEU A 341 17.81 42.89 2.34
N PRO A 342 17.83 41.62 1.91
CA PRO A 342 18.03 41.24 0.51
C PRO A 342 17.07 41.88 -0.49
N ALA A 343 15.78 42.02 -0.15
CA ALA A 343 14.81 42.69 -1.02
C ALA A 343 15.10 44.19 -1.17
N ILE A 344 15.60 44.83 -0.10
CA ILE A 344 15.92 46.24 -0.07
C ILE A 344 17.22 46.52 -0.81
N SER A 345 18.26 45.70 -0.62
CA SER A 345 19.53 45.84 -1.34
C SER A 345 19.32 45.82 -2.86
N ARG A 346 18.42 44.94 -3.36
CA ARG A 346 18.07 44.85 -4.79
C ARG A 346 17.31 46.08 -5.29
N ARG A 347 16.39 46.63 -4.50
CA ARG A 347 15.59 47.80 -4.89
C ARG A 347 16.31 49.12 -4.66
N ARG A 348 17.33 49.16 -3.80
CA ARG A 348 18.03 50.39 -3.41
C ARG A 348 18.49 51.26 -4.59
N PRO A 349 19.07 50.75 -5.69
CA PRO A 349 19.41 51.58 -6.85
C PRO A 349 18.18 52.25 -7.48
N VAL A 350 17.05 51.52 -7.55
CA VAL A 350 15.76 52.02 -8.03
C VAL A 350 15.26 53.15 -7.14
N GLU A 351 15.22 52.92 -5.83
CA GLU A 351 14.70 53.87 -4.86
C GLU A 351 15.54 55.16 -4.84
N LEU A 352 16.87 55.05 -4.91
CA LEU A 352 17.77 56.20 -4.99
C LEU A 352 17.58 57.01 -6.29
N PHE A 353 17.35 56.33 -7.42
CA PHE A 353 17.03 56.99 -8.68
C PHE A 353 15.69 57.74 -8.61
N LEU A 354 14.66 57.11 -8.04
CA LEU A 354 13.35 57.73 -7.85
C LEU A 354 13.42 58.94 -6.91
N ILE A 355 14.18 58.82 -5.82
CA ILE A 355 14.43 59.93 -4.89
C ILE A 355 15.08 61.11 -5.64
N GLY A 356 16.15 60.86 -6.41
CA GLY A 356 16.82 61.90 -7.19
C GLY A 356 15.89 62.56 -8.22
N SER A 357 15.05 61.78 -8.90
CA SER A 357 14.06 62.29 -9.85
C SER A 357 13.01 63.19 -9.18
N LEU A 358 12.53 62.81 -7.99
CA LEU A 358 11.56 63.60 -7.23
C LEU A 358 12.18 64.88 -6.66
N GLU A 359 13.46 64.85 -6.27
CA GLU A 359 14.20 66.04 -5.82
C GLU A 359 14.32 67.08 -6.96
N GLU A 360 14.57 66.63 -8.20
CA GLU A 360 14.60 67.51 -9.37
C GLU A 360 13.23 68.16 -9.65
N ILE A 361 12.15 67.39 -9.57
CA ILE A 361 10.78 67.89 -9.74
C ILE A 361 10.44 68.92 -8.66
N ALA A 362 10.76 68.64 -7.39
CA ALA A 362 10.53 69.58 -6.30
C ALA A 362 11.32 70.89 -6.52
N ARG A 363 12.58 70.79 -6.94
CA ARG A 363 13.44 71.95 -7.24
C ARG A 363 12.89 72.80 -8.38
N ALA A 364 12.47 72.17 -9.48
CA ALA A 364 11.89 72.86 -10.63
C ALA A 364 10.59 73.61 -10.31
N ARG A 365 9.76 73.09 -9.39
CA ARG A 365 8.58 73.80 -8.89
C ARG A 365 8.94 75.00 -8.00
N SER A 366 10.01 74.89 -7.20
CA SER A 366 10.48 76.02 -6.39
C SER A 366 10.98 77.19 -7.25
N THR A 367 11.66 76.90 -8.37
CA THR A 367 12.18 77.93 -9.28
C THR A 367 11.10 78.50 -10.19
N ALA A 368 10.14 77.70 -10.65
CA ALA A 368 9.00 78.18 -11.43
C ALA A 368 8.06 79.10 -10.61
N ALA A 369 7.99 78.92 -9.29
CA ALA A 369 7.29 79.85 -8.40
C ALA A 369 8.03 81.19 -8.22
N ALA A 370 9.35 81.22 -8.47
CA ALA A 370 10.20 82.41 -8.36
C ALA A 370 10.33 83.20 -9.67
N GLU A 371 10.21 82.55 -10.84
CA GLU A 371 10.34 83.19 -12.16
C GLU A 371 9.07 82.98 -13.02
N SER A 372 8.11 83.89 -12.89
CA SER A 372 6.93 83.95 -13.77
C SER A 372 7.27 84.58 -15.13
N THR A 373 8.18 83.98 -15.93
CA THR A 373 8.40 84.38 -17.33
C THR A 373 9.02 83.24 -18.16
N ALA A 374 8.22 82.25 -18.55
CA ALA A 374 8.57 81.30 -19.64
C ALA A 374 7.31 80.68 -20.28
N THR A 375 6.50 81.51 -20.95
CA THR A 375 5.15 81.15 -21.43
C THR A 375 5.10 80.02 -22.48
N GLN A 376 6.22 79.66 -23.14
CA GLN A 376 6.22 78.56 -24.12
C GLN A 376 6.65 77.20 -23.54
N SER A 377 7.45 77.17 -22.48
CA SER A 377 7.80 75.93 -21.76
C SER A 377 6.64 75.46 -20.87
N ILE A 378 5.91 76.40 -20.24
CA ILE A 378 4.79 76.11 -19.34
C ILE A 378 3.61 75.45 -20.06
N VAL A 379 3.33 75.79 -21.32
CA VAL A 379 2.20 75.21 -22.08
C VAL A 379 2.46 73.76 -22.49
N ALA A 380 3.70 73.41 -22.86
CA ALA A 380 4.10 72.04 -23.17
C ALA A 380 4.16 71.16 -21.90
N SER A 381 4.61 71.72 -20.78
CA SER A 381 4.56 71.03 -19.49
C SER A 381 3.13 70.89 -18.96
N ALA A 382 2.26 71.88 -19.17
CA ALA A 382 0.87 71.84 -18.73
C ALA A 382 0.03 70.82 -19.52
N SER A 383 0.25 70.68 -20.83
CA SER A 383 -0.44 69.67 -21.64
C SER A 383 0.01 68.24 -21.28
N LEU A 384 1.29 68.04 -20.99
CA LEU A 384 1.82 66.78 -20.49
C LEU A 384 1.27 66.43 -19.10
N VAL A 385 1.25 67.41 -18.19
CA VAL A 385 0.70 67.25 -16.83
C VAL A 385 -0.80 66.95 -16.89
N ALA A 386 -1.56 67.60 -17.78
CA ALA A 386 -2.98 67.32 -17.98
C ALA A 386 -3.24 65.92 -18.55
N ALA A 387 -2.41 65.47 -19.51
CA ALA A 387 -2.52 64.13 -20.07
C ALA A 387 -2.18 63.02 -19.05
N VAL A 388 -1.16 63.24 -18.23
CA VAL A 388 -0.81 62.33 -17.12
C VAL A 388 -1.89 62.34 -16.04
N ALA A 389 -2.41 63.51 -15.67
CA ALA A 389 -3.48 63.64 -14.68
C ALA A 389 -4.77 62.94 -15.12
N GLY A 390 -5.14 63.04 -16.41
CA GLY A 390 -6.28 62.31 -16.97
C GLY A 390 -6.11 60.79 -16.86
N LEU A 391 -4.94 60.26 -17.22
CA LEU A 391 -4.65 58.83 -17.08
C LEU A 391 -4.62 58.39 -15.61
N VAL A 392 -4.09 59.19 -14.70
CA VAL A 392 -4.13 58.88 -13.25
C VAL A 392 -5.58 58.83 -12.75
N GLN A 393 -6.43 59.76 -13.18
CA GLN A 393 -7.85 59.79 -12.81
C GLN A 393 -8.61 58.58 -13.36
N ASP A 394 -8.34 58.17 -14.60
CA ASP A 394 -8.91 56.95 -15.20
C ASP A 394 -8.44 55.67 -14.46
N GLY A 395 -7.17 55.65 -14.03
CA GLY A 395 -6.62 54.58 -13.20
C GLY A 395 -7.27 54.52 -11.82
N ASP A 396 -7.48 55.68 -11.17
CA ASP A 396 -8.15 55.80 -9.87
C ASP A 396 -9.60 55.33 -9.93
N ALA A 397 -10.32 55.64 -11.03
CA ALA A 397 -11.67 55.14 -11.26
C ALA A 397 -11.69 53.61 -11.42
N ALA A 398 -10.80 53.04 -12.24
CA ALA A 398 -10.68 51.59 -12.39
C ALA A 398 -10.29 50.90 -11.07
N PHE A 399 -9.45 51.54 -10.25
CA PHE A 399 -9.07 51.03 -8.94
C PHE A 399 -10.24 51.05 -7.96
N ALA A 400 -11.03 52.13 -7.93
CA ALA A 400 -12.25 52.24 -7.12
C ALA A 400 -13.30 51.17 -7.50
N ASP A 401 -13.38 50.82 -8.78
CA ASP A 401 -14.23 49.77 -9.33
C ASP A 401 -13.67 48.34 -9.09
N LYS A 402 -12.52 48.22 -8.41
CA LYS A 402 -11.79 46.97 -8.11
C LYS A 402 -11.26 46.23 -9.35
N ASP A 403 -11.19 46.90 -10.50
CA ASP A 403 -10.54 46.39 -11.70
C ASP A 403 -9.03 46.69 -11.63
N TYR A 404 -8.33 45.96 -10.77
CA TYR A 404 -6.92 46.19 -10.48
C TYR A 404 -6.00 45.94 -11.69
N ALA A 405 -6.41 45.07 -12.62
CA ALA A 405 -5.65 44.79 -13.83
C ALA A 405 -5.68 46.02 -14.76
N ARG A 406 -6.87 46.59 -14.98
CA ARG A 406 -7.04 47.79 -15.79
C ARG A 406 -6.43 49.02 -15.12
N ALA A 407 -6.62 49.19 -13.82
CA ALA A 407 -5.99 50.26 -13.05
C ALA A 407 -4.46 50.24 -13.22
N ARG A 408 -3.85 49.05 -13.10
CA ARG A 408 -2.41 48.86 -13.31
C ARG A 408 -1.98 49.26 -14.73
N GLU A 409 -2.69 48.81 -15.76
CA GLU A 409 -2.35 49.17 -17.16
C GLU A 409 -2.42 50.69 -17.39
N VAL A 410 -3.47 51.33 -16.87
CA VAL A 410 -3.68 52.77 -17.05
C VAL A 410 -2.64 53.60 -16.28
N TYR A 411 -2.28 53.21 -15.05
CA TYR A 411 -1.19 53.86 -14.32
C TYR A 411 0.17 53.67 -15.01
N LEU A 412 0.45 52.49 -15.58
CA LEU A 412 1.67 52.27 -16.37
C LEU A 412 1.70 53.15 -17.63
N ALA A 413 0.55 53.34 -18.28
CA ALA A 413 0.42 54.26 -19.40
C ALA A 413 0.68 55.71 -18.98
N ALA A 414 0.20 56.13 -17.80
CA ALA A 414 0.46 57.45 -17.24
C ALA A 414 1.95 57.68 -16.98
N LEU A 415 2.63 56.68 -16.39
CA LEU A 415 4.06 56.72 -16.11
C LEU A 415 4.90 56.77 -17.39
N ALA A 416 4.53 56.01 -18.42
CA ALA A 416 5.22 56.00 -19.71
C ALA A 416 5.14 57.35 -20.46
N LYS A 417 4.20 58.23 -20.10
CA LYS A 417 4.08 59.58 -20.67
C LYS A 417 5.04 60.58 -20.06
N ILE A 418 5.67 60.29 -18.91
CA ILE A 418 6.64 61.18 -18.28
C ILE A 418 8.03 60.84 -18.86
N PRO A 419 8.66 61.69 -19.69
CA PRO A 419 9.91 61.33 -20.40
C PRO A 419 11.06 60.94 -19.45
N ALA A 420 11.15 61.60 -18.29
CA ALA A 420 12.13 61.28 -17.25
C ALA A 420 11.90 59.88 -16.62
N VAL A 421 10.64 59.43 -16.53
CA VAL A 421 10.29 58.10 -16.04
C VAL A 421 10.62 57.05 -17.09
N GLN A 422 10.41 57.33 -18.38
CA GLN A 422 10.74 56.42 -19.48
C GLN A 422 12.25 56.17 -19.57
N THR A 423 13.06 57.23 -19.53
CA THR A 423 14.53 57.12 -19.45
C THR A 423 14.96 56.43 -18.16
N GLY A 424 14.29 56.70 -17.04
CA GLY A 424 14.51 56.02 -15.77
C GLY A 424 14.26 54.51 -15.83
N THR A 425 13.12 54.09 -16.40
CA THR A 425 12.76 52.67 -16.55
C THR A 425 13.67 51.92 -17.50
N GLU A 426 14.12 52.56 -18.59
CA GLU A 426 15.10 51.98 -19.51
C GLU A 426 16.46 51.80 -18.83
N ARG A 427 16.94 52.83 -18.11
CA ARG A 427 18.18 52.74 -17.33
C ARG A 427 18.09 51.73 -16.19
N LEU A 428 16.92 51.61 -15.56
CA LEU A 428 16.68 50.62 -14.52
C LEU A 428 16.71 49.20 -15.08
N ALA A 429 16.05 48.97 -16.21
CA ALA A 429 16.09 47.69 -16.91
C ALA A 429 17.51 47.32 -17.37
N ASP A 430 18.31 48.31 -17.79
CA ASP A 430 19.73 48.11 -18.12
C ASP A 430 20.54 47.75 -16.87
N ILE A 431 20.32 48.42 -15.74
CA ILE A 431 20.96 48.12 -14.46
C ILE A 431 20.59 46.73 -13.98
N GLU A 432 19.30 46.35 -14.03
CA GLU A 432 18.81 45.02 -13.70
C GLU A 432 19.43 43.95 -14.60
N ARG A 433 19.58 44.22 -15.91
CA ARG A 433 20.25 43.32 -16.84
C ARG A 433 21.74 43.15 -16.50
N ILE A 434 22.42 44.24 -16.14
CA ILE A 434 23.84 44.20 -15.72
C ILE A 434 24.01 43.38 -14.44
N TYR A 435 23.17 43.60 -13.43
CA TYR A 435 23.24 42.83 -12.18
C TYR A 435 22.86 41.36 -12.39
N ALA A 436 21.83 41.07 -13.16
CA ALA A 436 21.47 39.69 -13.52
C ALA A 436 22.60 38.98 -14.28
N GLU A 437 23.34 39.69 -15.14
CA GLU A 437 24.52 39.15 -15.80
C GLU A 437 25.70 38.93 -14.83
N GLN A 438 25.92 39.83 -13.87
CA GLN A 438 26.94 39.68 -12.83
C GLN A 438 26.64 38.50 -11.92
N ASP A 439 25.40 38.36 -11.46
CA ASP A 439 24.95 37.24 -10.62
C ASP A 439 25.11 35.92 -11.37
N ARG A 440 24.73 35.87 -12.66
CA ARG A 440 24.92 34.70 -13.51
C ARG A 440 26.40 34.35 -13.70
N ARG A 441 27.29 35.33 -13.82
CA ARG A 441 28.74 35.11 -13.90
C ARG A 441 29.32 34.60 -12.58
N ALA A 442 28.94 35.19 -11.45
CA ALA A 442 29.37 34.75 -10.12
C ALA A 442 28.89 33.32 -9.82
N MET A 443 27.65 33.01 -10.21
CA MET A 443 27.07 31.67 -10.12
C MET A 443 27.83 30.67 -10.98
N ASN A 444 28.08 30.99 -12.25
CA ASN A 444 28.86 30.12 -13.14
C ASN A 444 30.28 29.87 -12.62
N ALA A 445 30.90 30.87 -11.98
CA ALA A 445 32.20 30.73 -11.33
C ALA A 445 32.15 29.76 -10.15
N LEU A 446 31.16 29.89 -9.25
CA LEU A 446 30.97 28.97 -8.13
C LEU A 446 30.77 27.51 -8.61
N PHE A 447 30.01 27.31 -9.68
CA PHE A 447 29.83 25.99 -10.27
C PHE A 447 31.08 25.45 -10.97
N ALA A 448 31.83 26.29 -11.67
CA ALA A 448 33.09 25.91 -12.27
C ALA A 448 34.13 25.51 -11.21
N GLU A 449 34.19 26.25 -10.10
CA GLU A 449 35.05 25.95 -8.95
C GLU A 449 34.63 24.68 -8.22
N GLY A 450 33.32 24.44 -8.06
CA GLY A 450 32.79 23.19 -7.51
C GLY A 450 33.16 21.97 -8.38
N ASN A 451 33.03 22.10 -9.70
CA ASN A 451 33.44 21.07 -10.65
C ASN A 451 34.95 20.81 -10.61
N ALA A 452 35.77 21.85 -10.56
CA ALA A 452 37.22 21.71 -10.46
C ALA A 452 37.63 21.02 -9.16
N ALA A 453 37.01 21.37 -8.02
CA ALA A 453 37.26 20.72 -6.74
C ALA A 453 36.82 19.25 -6.74
N TYR A 454 35.67 18.93 -7.36
CA TYR A 454 35.18 17.57 -7.51
C TYR A 454 36.13 16.71 -8.35
N LEU A 455 36.59 17.23 -9.50
CA LEU A 455 37.56 16.57 -10.36
C LEU A 455 38.93 16.38 -9.68
N ALA A 456 39.28 17.27 -8.75
CA ALA A 456 40.50 17.16 -7.93
C ALA A 456 40.36 16.18 -6.74
N GLY A 457 39.17 15.60 -6.51
CA GLY A 457 38.88 14.71 -5.39
C GLY A 457 38.68 15.42 -4.04
N ASP A 458 38.66 16.76 -4.02
CA ASP A 458 38.40 17.58 -2.83
C ASP A 458 36.89 17.74 -2.63
N ASN A 459 36.28 16.66 -2.13
CA ASN A 459 34.83 16.54 -1.99
C ASN A 459 34.24 17.55 -1.00
N GLU A 460 34.96 17.95 0.05
CA GLU A 460 34.46 18.93 1.01
C GLU A 460 34.38 20.32 0.38
N ARG A 461 35.42 20.71 -0.37
CA ARG A 461 35.43 21.98 -1.10
C ARG A 461 34.43 22.01 -2.24
N ALA A 462 34.21 20.89 -2.93
CA ALA A 462 33.18 20.76 -3.96
C ALA A 462 31.77 21.00 -3.38
N VAL A 463 31.43 20.35 -2.27
CA VAL A 463 30.12 20.52 -1.59
C VAL A 463 29.91 21.96 -1.13
N ASP A 464 30.93 22.61 -0.55
CA ASP A 464 30.83 24.01 -0.14
C ASP A 464 30.53 24.95 -1.32
N ARG A 465 31.24 24.79 -2.44
CA ARG A 465 31.07 25.62 -3.65
C ARG A 465 29.71 25.38 -4.33
N TYR A 466 29.27 24.14 -4.43
CA TYR A 466 27.95 23.81 -4.97
C TYR A 466 26.81 24.34 -4.11
N ARG A 467 26.91 24.22 -2.79
CA ARG A 467 25.91 24.75 -1.87
C ARG A 467 25.76 26.27 -1.99
N ARG A 468 26.88 27.01 -2.01
CA ARG A 468 26.84 28.48 -2.22
C ARG A 468 26.27 28.86 -3.58
N GLY A 469 26.59 28.11 -4.63
CA GLY A 469 26.00 28.29 -5.96
C GLY A 469 24.50 28.04 -5.98
N LEU A 470 24.01 27.05 -5.21
CA LEU A 470 22.59 26.73 -5.06
C LEU A 470 21.83 27.72 -4.17
N GLU A 471 22.45 28.23 -3.10
CA GLU A 471 21.89 29.31 -2.27
C GLU A 471 21.65 30.58 -3.11
N ALA A 472 22.56 30.90 -4.03
CA ALA A 472 22.37 31.98 -5.01
C ALA A 472 21.24 31.68 -6.02
N LEU A 473 20.96 30.40 -6.29
CA LEU A 473 19.94 29.91 -7.23
C LEU A 473 18.55 29.74 -6.60
N ALA A 474 18.46 29.55 -5.29
CA ALA A 474 17.17 29.42 -4.58
C ALA A 474 16.29 30.69 -4.68
N ALA A 475 16.88 31.81 -5.13
CA ALA A 475 16.18 33.04 -5.48
C ALA A 475 15.50 33.03 -6.87
N ASP A 476 15.80 32.05 -7.75
CA ASP A 476 15.22 31.94 -9.09
C ASP A 476 15.03 30.45 -9.48
N ARG A 477 13.79 29.96 -9.41
CA ARG A 477 13.49 28.52 -9.46
C ARG A 477 13.55 27.97 -10.89
N GLY A 478 14.61 27.21 -11.21
CA GLY A 478 14.63 26.41 -12.43
C GLY A 478 15.77 25.39 -12.62
N ILE A 479 16.84 25.41 -11.82
CA ILE A 479 18.07 24.60 -12.09
C ILE A 479 18.41 23.61 -10.94
N ALA A 480 17.57 23.51 -9.90
CA ALA A 480 17.89 22.78 -8.67
C ALA A 480 18.01 21.25 -8.82
N ASP A 481 17.27 20.62 -9.74
CA ASP A 481 17.06 19.15 -9.72
C ASP A 481 18.31 18.34 -10.11
N THR A 482 19.09 18.82 -11.10
CA THR A 482 20.30 18.11 -11.57
C THR A 482 21.44 18.19 -10.55
N LEU A 483 21.50 19.27 -9.78
CA LEU A 483 22.55 19.55 -8.79
C LEU A 483 22.28 18.86 -7.44
N VAL A 484 21.00 18.71 -7.06
CA VAL A 484 20.60 17.89 -5.90
C VAL A 484 21.01 16.42 -6.10
N ALA A 485 20.92 15.89 -7.33
CA ALA A 485 21.39 14.55 -7.64
C ALA A 485 22.91 14.38 -7.49
N GLN A 486 23.70 15.36 -7.95
CA GLN A 486 25.17 15.34 -7.81
C GLN A 486 25.63 15.49 -6.35
N LEU A 487 24.96 16.31 -5.54
CA LEU A 487 25.23 16.42 -4.10
C LEU A 487 24.88 15.13 -3.34
N ALA A 488 23.80 14.44 -3.72
CA ALA A 488 23.43 13.15 -3.13
C ALA A 488 24.48 12.07 -3.44
N GLU A 489 25.05 12.08 -4.64
CA GLU A 489 26.12 11.17 -5.05
C GLU A 489 27.42 11.42 -4.28
N ILE A 490 27.83 12.68 -4.12
CA ILE A 490 29.01 13.06 -3.32
C ILE A 490 28.81 12.66 -1.84
N GLY A 491 27.60 12.83 -1.30
CA GLY A 491 27.24 12.39 0.05
C GLY A 491 27.37 10.86 0.23
N ALA A 492 26.92 10.08 -0.76
CA ALA A 492 27.02 8.62 -0.75
C ALA A 492 28.49 8.14 -0.81
N ILE A 493 29.35 8.83 -1.58
CA ILE A 493 30.78 8.54 -1.64
C ILE A 493 31.47 8.82 -0.30
N ARG A 494 31.16 9.94 0.36
CA ARG A 494 31.70 10.29 1.68
C ARG A 494 31.31 9.25 2.73
N GLN A 495 30.07 8.77 2.71
CA GLN A 495 29.60 7.76 3.65
C GLN A 495 30.32 6.41 3.47
N ARG A 496 30.63 6.02 2.23
CA ARG A 496 31.45 4.84 1.93
C ARG A 496 32.92 5.01 2.34
N ALA A 497 33.49 6.19 2.15
CA ALA A 497 34.86 6.50 2.56
C ALA A 497 35.02 6.53 4.08
N ALA A 498 34.05 7.10 4.81
CA ALA A 498 34.02 7.08 6.28
C ALA A 498 33.85 5.65 6.85
N ALA A 499 33.05 4.81 6.17
CA ALA A 499 32.92 3.39 6.53
C ALA A 499 34.22 2.60 6.28
N ALA A 500 35.00 2.96 5.25
CA ALA A 500 36.29 2.33 4.95
C ALA A 500 37.42 2.80 5.90
N ALA A 501 37.40 4.06 6.34
CA ALA A 501 38.40 4.62 7.27
C ALA A 501 38.23 4.11 8.72
N ALA A 502 37.09 3.52 9.06
CA ALA A 502 36.81 2.94 10.39
C ALA A 502 37.37 1.50 10.57
N ALA A 503 38.05 0.94 9.57
CA ALA A 503 38.72 -0.35 9.68
C ALA A 503 40.14 -0.19 10.28
N PRO A 504 40.59 -1.05 11.23
CA PRO A 504 41.87 -0.87 11.91
C PRO A 504 43.05 -1.20 10.99
N ALA A 505 43.90 -0.21 10.71
CA ALA A 505 45.12 -0.38 9.94
C ALA A 505 46.30 -0.77 10.85
N ALA A 506 46.87 -1.95 10.59
CA ALA A 506 48.11 -2.41 11.21
C ALA A 506 49.33 -1.75 10.55
N ALA A 507 50.31 -1.42 11.39
CA ALA A 507 51.54 -0.72 11.07
C ALA A 507 52.60 -1.59 10.37
N THR A 508 53.42 -0.95 9.52
CA THR A 508 54.88 -1.15 9.29
C THR A 508 55.25 -0.22 8.13
N GLY A 509 56.34 0.53 8.06
CA GLY A 509 57.71 0.34 8.53
C GLY A 509 58.63 0.59 7.31
N SER A 510 59.51 1.59 7.41
CA SER A 510 60.35 2.19 6.35
C SER A 510 61.06 1.23 5.37
N ARG A 511 61.14 1.59 4.08
CA ARG A 511 62.25 1.22 3.16
C ARG A 511 62.31 2.14 1.91
N ASP A 512 63.49 2.16 1.30
CA ASP A 512 63.95 2.86 0.09
C ASP A 512 62.96 3.58 -0.84
N THR A 513 63.05 4.92 -0.91
CA THR A 513 62.15 5.80 -1.64
C THR A 513 62.13 5.62 -3.17
N ALA A 514 63.19 5.08 -3.78
CA ALA A 514 63.25 4.90 -5.24
C ALA A 514 62.69 3.55 -5.72
N ALA A 515 62.90 2.49 -4.94
CA ALA A 515 62.25 1.20 -5.17
C ALA A 515 60.76 1.28 -4.79
N ASP A 516 60.45 2.05 -3.74
CA ASP A 516 59.08 2.35 -3.34
C ASP A 516 58.35 3.21 -4.37
N GLU A 517 58.99 4.17 -5.06
CA GLU A 517 58.34 4.93 -6.13
C GLU A 517 57.98 4.06 -7.35
N ALA A 518 58.88 3.15 -7.77
CA ALA A 518 58.60 2.21 -8.86
C ALA A 518 57.53 1.18 -8.46
N ALA A 519 57.60 0.64 -7.24
CA ALA A 519 56.58 -0.25 -6.71
C ALA A 519 55.24 0.47 -6.54
N ARG A 520 55.25 1.75 -6.14
CA ARG A 520 54.05 2.59 -5.99
C ARG A 520 53.46 2.97 -7.33
N ALA A 521 54.26 3.21 -8.36
CA ALA A 521 53.78 3.41 -9.73
C ALA A 521 53.11 2.15 -10.30
N ALA A 522 53.75 0.98 -10.15
CA ALA A 522 53.16 -0.30 -10.54
C ALA A 522 51.89 -0.64 -9.74
N LEU A 523 51.89 -0.35 -8.43
CA LEU A 523 50.71 -0.52 -7.58
C LEU A 523 49.58 0.45 -7.97
N LEU A 524 49.90 1.68 -8.35
CA LEU A 524 48.91 2.66 -8.83
C LEU A 524 48.30 2.25 -10.18
N GLU A 525 49.09 1.66 -11.06
CA GLU A 525 48.62 1.12 -12.35
C GLU A 525 47.73 -0.12 -12.14
N GLU A 526 48.12 -1.04 -11.25
CA GLU A 526 47.28 -2.19 -10.87
C GLU A 526 46.00 -1.73 -10.15
N ILE A 527 46.07 -0.72 -9.29
CA ILE A 527 44.89 -0.11 -8.65
C ILE A 527 44.00 0.58 -9.69
N ALA A 528 44.56 1.24 -10.71
CA ALA A 528 43.78 1.84 -11.78
C ALA A 528 43.08 0.76 -12.63
N ARG A 529 43.76 -0.36 -12.91
CA ARG A 529 43.17 -1.52 -13.60
C ARG A 529 42.05 -2.15 -12.78
N LEU A 530 42.30 -2.44 -11.50
CA LEU A 530 41.30 -2.99 -10.58
C LEU A 530 40.12 -2.03 -10.35
N ARG A 531 40.33 -0.71 -10.40
CA ARG A 531 39.25 0.27 -10.36
C ARG A 531 38.44 0.30 -11.66
N ALA A 532 39.07 0.15 -12.81
CA ALA A 532 38.37 0.05 -14.10
C ALA A 532 37.55 -1.26 -14.17
N GLU A 533 38.14 -2.38 -13.76
CA GLU A 533 37.46 -3.68 -13.65
C GLU A 533 36.31 -3.62 -12.62
N GLY A 534 36.53 -3.01 -11.46
CA GLY A 534 35.50 -2.80 -10.45
C GLY A 534 34.40 -1.84 -10.89
N GLY A 535 34.74 -0.79 -11.66
CA GLY A 535 33.79 0.14 -12.26
C GLY A 535 32.90 -0.53 -13.30
N ALA A 536 33.48 -1.37 -14.17
CA ALA A 536 32.74 -2.17 -15.14
C ALA A 536 31.82 -3.19 -14.44
N ALA A 537 32.32 -3.92 -13.45
CA ALA A 537 31.51 -4.86 -12.67
C ALA A 537 30.37 -4.18 -11.91
N ASN A 538 30.59 -2.97 -11.38
CA ASN A 538 29.54 -2.18 -10.74
C ASN A 538 28.50 -1.69 -11.75
N ALA A 539 28.92 -1.23 -12.94
CA ALA A 539 28.01 -0.82 -14.00
C ALA A 539 27.14 -2.00 -14.49
N GLU A 540 27.72 -3.18 -14.67
CA GLU A 540 26.97 -4.40 -15.00
C GLU A 540 25.97 -4.77 -13.91
N ARG A 541 26.40 -4.69 -12.63
CA ARG A 541 25.51 -4.94 -11.50
C ARG A 541 24.36 -3.93 -11.42
N ASP A 542 24.64 -2.65 -11.64
CA ASP A 542 23.62 -1.60 -11.59
C ASP A 542 22.63 -1.76 -12.76
N THR A 543 23.11 -2.19 -13.93
CA THR A 543 22.25 -2.54 -15.07
C THR A 543 21.36 -3.73 -14.74
N ALA A 544 21.91 -4.80 -14.15
CA ALA A 544 21.14 -5.97 -13.72
C ALA A 544 20.12 -5.65 -12.63
N VAL A 545 20.45 -4.75 -11.69
CA VAL A 545 19.51 -4.27 -10.67
C VAL A 545 18.38 -3.46 -11.32
N ALA A 546 18.69 -2.57 -12.26
CA ALA A 546 17.68 -1.80 -12.98
C ALA A 546 16.73 -2.70 -13.81
N GLU A 547 17.26 -3.75 -14.44
CA GLU A 547 16.44 -4.74 -15.15
C GLU A 547 15.55 -5.54 -14.20
N ARG A 548 16.09 -5.97 -13.05
CA ARG A 548 15.33 -6.67 -12.01
C ARG A 548 14.22 -5.80 -11.45
N ASP A 549 14.50 -4.53 -11.20
CA ASP A 549 13.52 -3.60 -10.63
C ASP A 549 12.42 -3.25 -11.64
N ARG A 550 12.76 -3.13 -12.94
CA ARG A 550 11.77 -3.04 -14.02
C ARG A 550 10.88 -4.30 -14.09
N ALA A 551 11.47 -5.49 -13.99
CA ALA A 551 10.72 -6.75 -13.99
C ALA A 551 9.84 -6.92 -12.73
N ALA A 552 10.30 -6.43 -11.58
CA ALA A 552 9.51 -6.43 -10.36
C ALA A 552 8.33 -5.45 -10.45
N PHE A 553 8.53 -4.28 -11.06
CA PHE A 553 7.46 -3.30 -11.29
C PHE A 553 6.41 -3.81 -12.26
N THR A 554 6.80 -4.46 -13.36
CA THR A 554 5.83 -5.05 -14.30
C THR A 554 5.02 -6.16 -13.65
N LEU A 555 5.65 -7.05 -12.87
CA LEU A 555 4.97 -8.10 -12.12
C LEU A 555 4.01 -7.54 -11.06
N ALA A 556 4.40 -6.46 -10.36
CA ALA A 556 3.54 -5.78 -9.39
C ALA A 556 2.32 -5.13 -10.08
N ALA A 557 2.53 -4.42 -11.18
CA ALA A 557 1.45 -3.82 -11.96
C ALA A 557 0.48 -4.87 -12.53
N GLU A 558 0.97 -6.04 -12.96
CA GLU A 558 0.12 -7.15 -13.38
C GLU A 558 -0.69 -7.75 -12.23
N ARG A 559 -0.07 -7.92 -11.05
CA ARG A 559 -0.78 -8.38 -9.85
C ARG A 559 -1.86 -7.39 -9.41
N ASP A 560 -1.57 -6.10 -9.44
CA ASP A 560 -2.55 -5.06 -9.09
C ASP A 560 -3.71 -5.04 -10.09
N ARG A 561 -3.44 -5.18 -11.40
CA ARG A 561 -4.50 -5.33 -12.42
C ARG A 561 -5.35 -6.58 -12.20
N ARG A 562 -4.73 -7.74 -11.93
CA ARG A 562 -5.46 -8.98 -11.64
C ARG A 562 -6.33 -8.84 -10.39
N THR A 563 -5.80 -8.24 -9.34
CA THR A 563 -6.51 -8.01 -8.08
C THR A 563 -7.70 -7.06 -8.28
N GLY A 564 -7.52 -5.98 -9.04
CA GLY A 564 -8.59 -5.06 -9.43
C GLY A 564 -9.68 -5.74 -10.27
N SER A 565 -9.30 -6.57 -11.24
CA SER A 565 -10.26 -7.33 -12.06
C SER A 565 -11.04 -8.36 -11.24
N LEU A 566 -10.39 -9.08 -10.32
CA LEU A 566 -11.05 -10.02 -9.41
C LEU A 566 -12.00 -9.31 -8.43
N ALA A 567 -11.60 -8.16 -7.88
CA ALA A 567 -12.45 -7.34 -7.02
C ALA A 567 -13.67 -6.79 -7.77
N GLY A 568 -13.48 -6.33 -9.02
CA GLY A 568 -14.54 -5.87 -9.90
C GLY A 568 -15.54 -6.98 -10.24
N LEU A 569 -15.06 -8.20 -10.56
CA LEU A 569 -15.92 -9.37 -10.81
C LEU A 569 -16.71 -9.77 -9.56
N ALA A 570 -16.09 -9.75 -8.37
CA ALA A 570 -16.78 -10.05 -7.12
C ALA A 570 -17.88 -9.01 -6.80
N ALA A 571 -17.59 -7.72 -7.01
CA ALA A 571 -18.57 -6.65 -6.83
C ALA A 571 -19.76 -6.78 -7.82
N LEU A 572 -19.48 -7.10 -9.08
CA LEU A 572 -20.50 -7.32 -10.10
C LEU A 572 -21.35 -8.56 -9.80
N ARG A 573 -20.72 -9.67 -9.40
CA ARG A 573 -21.41 -10.89 -8.97
C ARG A 573 -22.35 -10.61 -7.79
N ASN A 574 -21.87 -9.90 -6.77
CA ASN A 574 -22.68 -9.54 -5.61
C ASN A 574 -23.88 -8.66 -5.98
N ARG A 575 -23.73 -7.78 -6.98
CA ARG A 575 -24.83 -6.96 -7.48
C ARG A 575 -25.82 -7.77 -8.31
N ALA A 576 -25.33 -8.67 -9.15
CA ALA A 576 -26.14 -9.58 -9.96
C ALA A 576 -26.87 -10.66 -9.14
N ALA A 577 -26.33 -11.05 -7.97
CA ALA A 577 -26.94 -12.03 -7.08
C ALA A 577 -28.03 -11.45 -6.16
N ARG A 578 -28.19 -10.11 -6.11
CA ARG A 578 -29.28 -9.51 -5.34
C ARG A 578 -30.62 -9.86 -6.00
N PRO A 579 -31.59 -10.40 -5.25
CA PRO A 579 -32.93 -10.60 -5.79
C PRO A 579 -33.47 -9.25 -6.23
N ALA A 580 -33.96 -9.16 -7.46
CA ALA A 580 -34.61 -7.96 -7.95
C ALA A 580 -35.77 -7.63 -7.01
N ALA A 581 -35.60 -6.61 -6.16
CA ALA A 581 -36.71 -6.07 -5.39
C ALA A 581 -37.84 -5.75 -6.37
N GLU A 582 -39.06 -6.18 -6.02
CA GLU A 582 -40.24 -6.20 -6.89
C GLU A 582 -40.36 -4.93 -7.76
N ASN A 583 -39.93 -5.03 -9.02
CA ASN A 583 -40.31 -4.07 -10.04
C ASN A 583 -41.76 -4.37 -10.45
N ALA A 584 -42.71 -4.01 -9.58
CA ALA A 584 -44.14 -4.07 -9.86
C ALA A 584 -44.50 -3.23 -11.11
N GLY A 585 -43.75 -2.16 -11.39
CA GLY A 585 -44.01 -1.25 -12.52
C GLY A 585 -43.77 -1.83 -13.92
N THR A 586 -42.88 -2.82 -14.09
CA THR A 586 -42.66 -3.45 -15.41
C THR A 586 -43.66 -4.55 -15.74
N ARG A 587 -44.18 -5.28 -14.73
CA ARG A 587 -45.28 -6.23 -14.93
C ARG A 587 -46.58 -5.53 -15.29
N GLU A 588 -46.90 -4.42 -14.63
CA GLU A 588 -48.11 -3.63 -14.89
C GLU A 588 -48.06 -2.96 -16.28
N SER A 589 -46.87 -2.49 -16.69
CA SER A 589 -46.66 -1.96 -18.05
C SER A 589 -46.74 -3.04 -19.13
N MET A 590 -46.18 -4.25 -18.91
CA MET A 590 -46.32 -5.38 -19.85
C MET A 590 -47.77 -5.89 -19.92
N LEU A 591 -48.49 -5.93 -18.79
CA LEU A 591 -49.91 -6.28 -18.74
C LEU A 591 -50.76 -5.25 -19.49
N SER A 592 -50.52 -3.95 -19.32
CA SER A 592 -51.18 -2.88 -20.08
C SER A 592 -50.89 -2.96 -21.59
N LEU A 593 -49.64 -3.27 -21.97
CA LEU A 593 -49.26 -3.44 -23.37
C LEU A 593 -49.87 -4.71 -23.99
N LEU A 594 -49.93 -5.81 -23.24
CA LEU A 594 -50.62 -7.04 -23.63
C LEU A 594 -52.13 -6.84 -23.73
N GLU A 595 -52.73 -6.14 -22.77
CA GLU A 595 -54.17 -5.82 -22.76
C GLU A 595 -54.53 -4.93 -23.95
N THR A 596 -53.70 -3.93 -24.24
CA THR A 596 -53.83 -3.08 -25.44
C THR A 596 -53.66 -3.89 -26.72
N LYS A 597 -52.66 -4.78 -26.80
CA LYS A 597 -52.42 -5.63 -27.97
C LYS A 597 -53.55 -6.62 -28.20
N VAL A 598 -54.11 -7.21 -27.15
CA VAL A 598 -55.28 -8.10 -27.22
C VAL A 598 -56.52 -7.31 -27.63
N LEU A 599 -56.70 -6.08 -27.16
CA LEU A 599 -57.80 -5.21 -27.61
C LEU A 599 -57.70 -4.88 -29.09
N VAL A 600 -56.51 -4.49 -29.56
CA VAL A 600 -56.25 -4.18 -30.97
C VAL A 600 -56.46 -5.43 -31.83
N GLN A 601 -55.96 -6.59 -31.42
CA GLN A 601 -56.17 -7.86 -32.12
C GLN A 601 -57.66 -8.25 -32.16
N LYS A 602 -58.41 -8.01 -31.08
CA LYS A 602 -59.86 -8.28 -31.01
C LYS A 602 -60.68 -7.34 -31.91
N VAL A 603 -60.23 -6.09 -32.10
CA VAL A 603 -60.86 -5.14 -33.03
C VAL A 603 -60.55 -5.52 -34.48
N LEU A 604 -59.29 -5.87 -34.78
CA LEU A 604 -58.84 -6.26 -36.12
C LEU A 604 -59.41 -7.62 -36.57
N LEU A 605 -59.72 -8.52 -35.63
CA LEU A 605 -60.35 -9.83 -35.89
C LEU A 605 -61.87 -9.82 -35.70
N SER A 606 -62.51 -8.65 -35.65
CA SER A 606 -63.97 -8.59 -35.59
C SER A 606 -64.61 -8.99 -36.94
N ASP A 607 -65.78 -9.63 -36.90
CA ASP A 607 -66.44 -10.18 -38.09
C ASP A 607 -66.67 -9.14 -39.20
N ALA A 608 -66.84 -7.86 -38.83
CA ALA A 608 -66.99 -6.76 -39.79
C ALA A 608 -65.68 -6.44 -40.54
N VAL A 609 -64.53 -6.49 -39.86
CA VAL A 609 -63.21 -6.19 -40.45
C VAL A 609 -62.71 -7.39 -41.26
N LEU A 610 -62.95 -8.61 -40.79
CA LEU A 610 -62.58 -9.84 -41.52
C LEU A 610 -63.41 -10.04 -42.80
N ALA A 611 -64.65 -9.56 -42.84
CA ALA A 611 -65.47 -9.58 -44.05
C ALA A 611 -64.96 -8.61 -45.14
N GLU A 612 -64.37 -7.48 -44.72
CA GLU A 612 -63.83 -6.46 -45.64
C GLU A 612 -62.36 -6.74 -46.04
N TYR A 613 -61.59 -7.40 -45.16
CA TYR A 613 -60.18 -7.75 -45.37
C TYR A 613 -59.88 -9.20 -44.94
N PRO A 614 -60.19 -10.21 -45.79
CA PRO A 614 -60.06 -11.62 -45.42
C PRO A 614 -58.61 -12.07 -45.17
N ASP A 615 -57.63 -11.45 -45.84
CA ASP A 615 -56.19 -11.78 -45.68
C ASP A 615 -55.53 -11.05 -44.49
N LEU A 616 -56.26 -10.21 -43.76
CA LEU A 616 -55.69 -9.35 -42.72
C LEU A 616 -55.11 -10.17 -41.57
N ALA A 617 -55.77 -11.28 -41.21
CA ALA A 617 -55.32 -12.17 -40.15
C ALA A 617 -53.95 -12.77 -40.46
N ASP A 618 -53.78 -13.35 -41.66
CA ASP A 618 -52.52 -13.97 -42.09
C ASP A 618 -51.37 -12.95 -42.18
N ARG A 619 -51.66 -11.72 -42.65
CA ARG A 619 -50.67 -10.64 -42.71
C ARG A 619 -50.29 -10.13 -41.32
N LEU A 620 -51.25 -10.06 -40.39
CA LEU A 620 -51.00 -9.65 -39.02
C LEU A 620 -50.12 -10.69 -38.30
N ASP A 621 -50.41 -11.98 -38.49
CA ASP A 621 -49.62 -13.06 -37.93
C ASP A 621 -48.19 -13.05 -38.50
N GLY A 622 -48.03 -12.88 -39.82
CA GLY A 622 -46.70 -12.73 -40.44
C GLY A 622 -45.92 -11.50 -39.95
N TYR A 623 -46.59 -10.37 -39.73
CA TYR A 623 -45.97 -9.17 -39.16
C TYR A 623 -45.57 -9.36 -37.68
N LEU A 624 -46.41 -10.03 -36.90
CA LEU A 624 -46.11 -10.33 -35.50
C LEU A 624 -44.96 -11.33 -35.35
N GLU A 625 -44.88 -12.34 -36.21
CA GLU A 625 -43.75 -13.26 -36.28
C GLU A 625 -42.45 -12.53 -36.66
N ALA A 626 -42.49 -11.64 -37.66
CA ALA A 626 -41.35 -10.82 -38.05
C ALA A 626 -40.89 -9.88 -36.93
N LEU A 627 -41.83 -9.22 -36.23
CA LEU A 627 -41.53 -8.33 -35.10
C LEU A 627 -40.93 -9.11 -33.90
N VAL A 628 -41.42 -10.33 -33.65
CA VAL A 628 -40.84 -11.23 -32.63
C VAL A 628 -39.43 -11.67 -33.03
N ALA A 629 -39.18 -11.95 -34.30
CA ALA A 629 -37.85 -12.29 -34.80
C ALA A 629 -36.87 -11.10 -34.70
N GLU A 630 -37.32 -9.89 -35.06
CA GLU A 630 -36.53 -8.66 -34.98
C GLU A 630 -36.18 -8.29 -33.53
N SER A 631 -37.16 -8.32 -32.62
CA SER A 631 -36.93 -8.06 -31.20
C SER A 631 -35.98 -9.08 -30.55
N ARG A 632 -35.95 -10.34 -31.02
CA ARG A 632 -34.95 -11.33 -30.59
C ARG A 632 -33.55 -10.96 -31.09
N GLY A 633 -33.42 -10.53 -32.34
CA GLY A 633 -32.15 -10.07 -32.92
C GLY A 633 -31.59 -8.83 -32.23
N GLU A 634 -32.42 -7.84 -31.90
CA GLU A 634 -32.01 -6.65 -31.14
C GLU A 634 -31.57 -7.00 -29.72
N ALA A 635 -32.30 -7.89 -29.05
CA ALA A 635 -31.91 -8.37 -27.74
C ALA A 635 -30.54 -9.05 -27.78
N GLU A 636 -30.27 -9.91 -28.77
CA GLU A 636 -28.97 -10.56 -28.96
C GLU A 636 -27.83 -9.55 -29.21
N LEU A 637 -28.04 -8.52 -30.03
CA LEU A 637 -27.03 -7.48 -30.26
C LEU A 637 -26.72 -6.66 -29.00
N ASP A 638 -27.75 -6.28 -28.24
CA ASP A 638 -27.55 -5.62 -26.95
C ASP A 638 -26.74 -6.51 -25.99
N THR A 639 -27.02 -7.82 -25.96
CA THR A 639 -26.25 -8.74 -25.11
C THR A 639 -24.76 -8.80 -25.47
N LEU A 640 -24.42 -8.70 -26.76
CA LEU A 640 -23.03 -8.73 -27.22
C LEU A 640 -22.31 -7.43 -26.89
N ARG A 641 -22.96 -6.27 -27.03
CA ARG A 641 -22.41 -4.96 -26.65
C ARG A 641 -22.12 -4.87 -25.16
N ASP A 642 -23.02 -5.40 -24.35
CA ASP A 642 -22.85 -5.39 -22.90
C ASP A 642 -21.70 -6.31 -22.46
N LEU A 643 -21.54 -7.48 -23.12
CA LEU A 643 -20.40 -8.37 -22.89
C LEU A 643 -19.08 -7.72 -23.32
N ASP A 644 -19.06 -6.98 -24.43
CA ASP A 644 -17.89 -6.25 -24.89
C ASP A 644 -17.47 -5.16 -23.88
N ALA A 645 -18.43 -4.43 -23.30
CA ALA A 645 -18.17 -3.45 -22.24
C ALA A 645 -17.57 -4.09 -20.97
N VAL A 646 -18.09 -5.25 -20.55
CA VAL A 646 -17.55 -6.03 -19.42
C VAL A 646 -16.11 -6.45 -19.69
N LEU A 647 -15.84 -6.99 -20.88
CA LEU A 647 -14.51 -7.45 -21.28
C LEU A 647 -13.52 -6.28 -21.40
N GLY A 648 -13.96 -5.14 -21.94
CA GLY A 648 -13.16 -3.91 -22.02
C GLY A 648 -12.75 -3.37 -20.65
N GLY A 649 -13.67 -3.37 -19.68
CA GLY A 649 -13.38 -2.95 -18.30
C GLY A 649 -12.37 -3.86 -17.59
N LEU A 650 -12.49 -5.18 -17.81
CA LEU A 650 -11.56 -6.19 -17.28
C LEU A 650 -10.16 -6.09 -17.90
N ALA A 651 -10.08 -5.88 -19.21
CA ALA A 651 -8.81 -5.67 -19.92
C ALA A 651 -8.09 -4.39 -19.47
N ALA A 652 -8.84 -3.35 -19.12
CA ALA A 652 -8.29 -2.10 -18.61
C ALA A 652 -7.91 -2.12 -17.12
N GLY A 653 -8.19 -3.22 -16.40
CA GLY A 653 -7.96 -3.32 -14.94
C GLY A 653 -8.85 -2.41 -14.10
N LYS A 654 -9.90 -1.83 -14.69
CA LYS A 654 -10.87 -0.95 -14.01
C LYS A 654 -12.01 -1.72 -13.35
N GLY A 655 -12.00 -3.06 -13.48
CA GLY A 655 -13.11 -3.92 -13.08
C GLY A 655 -14.24 -3.89 -14.11
N ALA A 656 -15.23 -4.76 -13.91
CA ALA A 656 -16.41 -4.80 -14.77
C ALA A 656 -17.39 -3.68 -14.35
N GLU A 657 -17.17 -2.47 -14.86
CA GLU A 657 -18.12 -1.36 -14.71
C GLU A 657 -19.33 -1.60 -15.62
N VAL A 658 -20.36 -2.23 -15.05
CA VAL A 658 -21.61 -2.48 -15.77
C VAL A 658 -22.73 -1.66 -15.15
N SER A 659 -23.57 -1.08 -16.00
CA SER A 659 -24.71 -0.28 -15.54
C SER A 659 -25.71 -1.14 -14.76
N ASP A 660 -26.34 -0.56 -13.74
CA ASP A 660 -27.38 -1.27 -12.98
C ASP A 660 -28.58 -1.63 -13.86
N ALA A 661 -28.80 -0.87 -14.93
CA ALA A 661 -29.81 -1.14 -15.95
C ALA A 661 -29.57 -2.47 -16.68
N PHE A 662 -28.32 -2.85 -16.94
CA PHE A 662 -27.98 -4.15 -17.54
C PHE A 662 -28.34 -5.32 -16.62
N ILE A 663 -27.93 -5.22 -15.35
CA ILE A 663 -28.18 -6.27 -14.35
C ILE A 663 -29.69 -6.44 -14.16
N ALA A 664 -30.42 -5.33 -14.06
CA ALA A 664 -31.88 -5.33 -13.96
C ALA A 664 -32.55 -5.96 -15.18
N ARG A 665 -32.07 -5.67 -16.40
CA ARG A 665 -32.61 -6.23 -17.65
C ARG A 665 -32.41 -7.75 -17.74
N ARG A 666 -31.23 -8.25 -17.33
CA ARG A 666 -30.94 -9.69 -17.32
C ARG A 666 -31.73 -10.45 -16.25
N ALA A 667 -31.91 -9.85 -15.08
CA ALA A 667 -32.75 -10.41 -14.03
C ALA A 667 -34.22 -10.47 -14.49
N ALA A 668 -34.73 -9.42 -15.15
CA ALA A 668 -36.10 -9.39 -15.67
C ALA A 668 -36.36 -10.45 -16.75
N ASN A 669 -35.35 -10.80 -17.55
CA ASN A 669 -35.46 -11.79 -18.63
C ASN A 669 -35.18 -13.24 -18.17
N GLY A 670 -35.02 -13.49 -16.87
CA GLY A 670 -34.71 -14.84 -16.34
C GLY A 670 -33.31 -15.36 -16.72
N GLN A 671 -32.42 -14.48 -17.16
CA GLN A 671 -31.06 -14.83 -17.61
C GLN A 671 -30.00 -14.62 -16.52
N GLN A 672 -30.42 -14.48 -15.27
CA GLN A 672 -29.56 -14.22 -14.12
C GLN A 672 -28.54 -15.35 -13.90
N ASP A 673 -28.96 -16.61 -14.01
CA ASP A 673 -28.08 -17.77 -13.83
C ASP A 673 -27.01 -17.86 -14.93
N LEU A 674 -27.35 -17.51 -16.17
CA LEU A 674 -26.40 -17.47 -17.28
C LEU A 674 -25.33 -16.39 -17.04
N LEU A 675 -25.73 -15.20 -16.58
CA LEU A 675 -24.79 -14.12 -16.24
C LEU A 675 -23.86 -14.54 -15.11
N LEU A 676 -24.39 -15.12 -14.03
CA LEU A 676 -23.57 -15.62 -12.93
C LEU A 676 -22.59 -16.72 -13.39
N GLY A 677 -23.02 -17.63 -14.27
CA GLY A 677 -22.15 -18.65 -14.85
C GLY A 677 -21.02 -18.07 -15.72
N ILE A 678 -21.27 -16.99 -16.45
CA ILE A 678 -20.24 -16.28 -17.23
C ILE A 678 -19.23 -15.59 -16.29
N LEU A 679 -19.72 -14.90 -15.26
CA LEU A 679 -18.85 -14.24 -14.27
C LEU A 679 -17.95 -15.23 -13.52
N ASP A 680 -18.47 -16.43 -13.23
CA ASP A 680 -17.72 -17.49 -12.56
C ASP A 680 -16.63 -18.07 -13.47
N LYS A 681 -16.92 -18.25 -14.76
CA LYS A 681 -15.90 -18.65 -15.74
C LYS A 681 -14.82 -17.57 -15.91
N LEU A 682 -15.20 -16.31 -16.00
CA LEU A 682 -14.23 -15.19 -16.10
C LEU A 682 -13.35 -15.09 -14.85
N LYS A 683 -13.92 -15.32 -13.66
CA LYS A 683 -13.15 -15.39 -12.41
C LYS A 683 -12.14 -16.54 -12.46
N SER A 684 -12.55 -17.73 -12.90
CA SER A 684 -11.66 -18.90 -13.00
C SER A 684 -10.52 -18.76 -14.02
N LEU A 685 -10.66 -17.87 -15.01
CA LEU A 685 -9.60 -17.57 -15.98
C LEU A 685 -8.57 -16.55 -15.47
N LEU A 686 -8.92 -15.79 -14.42
CA LEU A 686 -8.06 -14.76 -13.82
C LEU A 686 -7.33 -15.25 -12.55
N GLU A 687 -7.86 -16.29 -11.91
CA GLU A 687 -7.20 -17.09 -10.87
C GLU A 687 -6.15 -18.02 -11.47
#